data_AF-A0A7W9IC16-F1
#
_entry.id   AF-A0A7W9IC16-F1
#
_cell.length_a   1.000
_cell.length_b   1.000
_cell.length_c   1.000
_cell.angle_alpha   90.00
_cell.angle_beta   90.00
_cell.angle_gamma   90.00
#
_symmetry.space_group_name_H-M   'P 1'
#
loop_
_entity.id
_entity.type
_entity.pdbx_description
1 polymer ?
#
loop_
_entity_poly.entity_id
_entity_poly.type
_entity_poly.pdbx_seq_one_letter_code
_entity_poly.pdbx_strand_id
1 'polypeptide(L)'
;MTFHDIDSRTPVLVGVGQASERIGEPGYRRLSPVELAAAAAREAIADTGADAAAVAAAVDTVAGVRQFEISTPVARAPLGKSTNYPRSVAARVGARPRRAVLEVAGGQAPQHLVNEFAATIAAGSAQAVLLFGSEAISTVRHFAKAEDRPDFGETVEGDLEDRGYGLKGMASRLHTAHGLTDAPSQYALFDNARRARLKQSRQEYAAGMGALFAPFTKVAAANPHAAAPVERSAGELVTPTPGNRVIADPYLRYLVAREKVNQGAAVLLTSVATARRLGVPEERWVFLHGHADLRERALLERADLSSGPASVMAVRHALDVAALGVDDLDFIDLYSCFPIAVSNICDGLGLTGDDPRGLTVTGGLPFFGGAGNNYSMHAIAEVVQRLRARPGAYGLVGANGGTLSKYSVGVYSTTPAEWRPDGSAALQAEIDAWPAVEQAVHADGWATIETYTVKHRRDGGRTGIVIGRLEADGRRFLATAADGDEEMLDLLGDGEPVGRRVYARSFGFGNRVSGSDTRMDELFPPRPAVLRDDYEHVLVRRDGHILEITINRPESRNSLHPPANDELDEVFDAFFADPGLWVAILTGAGDKAFSAGDDLLYSASGRSMWIPRNGFAGLTGRREMRKPVIAAVNGFAMGGGFEAVLACHLVVADATARFALSEAKVGLVAGAGGLVRLPREIPPKLATEMILTGRRLHAAEALEHGLVNRVTGAGKALEGARELAWEILESSPTSVRASLQIMEETRAIPDVMDAVTHPSEAVDDLLASEDLIEGLTAFAEKRPPRWRNR
;
A
#
# COMPACT_ATOMS: atom_id res chain seq x y z
N MET A 1 -3.06 -17.23 -45.23
CA MET A 1 -1.61 -16.96 -45.22
C MET A 1 -0.92 -18.29 -45.03
N THR A 2 0.10 -18.61 -45.83
CA THR A 2 0.90 -19.83 -45.64
C THR A 2 2.11 -19.50 -44.78
N PHE A 3 2.72 -20.50 -44.12
CA PHE A 3 3.94 -20.26 -43.32
C PHE A 3 5.04 -19.57 -44.15
N HIS A 4 5.14 -19.84 -45.45
CA HIS A 4 6.15 -19.26 -46.32
C HIS A 4 6.05 -17.74 -46.51
N ASP A 5 4.87 -17.15 -46.34
CA ASP A 5 4.61 -15.74 -46.63
C ASP A 5 4.69 -14.82 -45.40
N ILE A 6 4.92 -15.38 -44.20
CA ILE A 6 4.90 -14.63 -42.94
C ILE A 6 6.15 -13.76 -42.75
N ASP A 7 6.03 -12.55 -42.20
CA ASP A 7 7.20 -11.71 -41.88
C ASP A 7 8.17 -12.52 -41.00
N SER A 8 9.42 -12.58 -41.44
CA SER A 8 10.53 -13.22 -40.75
C SER A 8 10.71 -12.74 -39.30
N ARG A 9 10.25 -11.52 -38.95
CA ARG A 9 10.28 -10.95 -37.60
C ARG A 9 9.02 -11.23 -36.77
N THR A 10 8.01 -11.89 -37.32
CA THR A 10 6.80 -12.20 -36.56
C THR A 10 7.15 -13.09 -35.36
N PRO A 11 6.70 -12.73 -34.14
CA PRO A 11 7.00 -13.46 -32.92
C PRO A 11 6.16 -14.74 -32.85
N VAL A 12 6.79 -15.81 -32.40
CA VAL A 12 6.18 -17.13 -32.26
C VAL A 12 6.66 -17.80 -30.98
N LEU A 13 5.72 -18.36 -30.21
CA LEU A 13 6.00 -19.22 -29.08
C LEU A 13 6.39 -20.60 -29.63
N VAL A 14 7.60 -21.04 -29.32
CA VAL A 14 8.18 -22.27 -29.87
C VAL A 14 8.42 -23.35 -28.82
N GLY A 15 8.43 -22.99 -27.54
CA GLY A 15 8.68 -23.92 -26.45
C GLY A 15 8.01 -23.48 -25.15
N VAL A 16 7.44 -24.42 -24.42
CA VAL A 16 6.84 -24.20 -23.10
C VAL A 16 7.25 -25.32 -22.14
N GLY A 17 7.40 -25.01 -20.85
CA GLY A 17 7.85 -25.99 -19.86
C GLY A 17 7.35 -25.69 -18.46
N GLN A 18 7.15 -26.74 -17.66
CA GLN A 18 6.58 -26.66 -16.32
C GLN A 18 7.32 -27.60 -15.36
N ALA A 19 7.75 -27.08 -14.22
CA ALA A 19 8.37 -27.86 -13.16
C ALA A 19 7.57 -27.75 -11.88
N SER A 20 7.49 -28.83 -11.12
CA SER A 20 6.85 -28.84 -9.81
C SER A 20 7.43 -29.95 -8.95
N GLU A 21 7.49 -29.72 -7.64
CA GLU A 21 7.76 -30.77 -6.65
C GLU A 21 6.93 -30.55 -5.40
N ARG A 22 6.70 -31.59 -4.60
CA ARG A 22 5.93 -31.47 -3.36
C ARG A 22 6.68 -32.16 -2.23
N ILE A 23 6.64 -31.55 -1.05
CA ILE A 23 7.28 -32.11 0.14
C ILE A 23 6.66 -33.47 0.44
N GLY A 24 7.52 -34.49 0.56
CA GLY A 24 7.10 -35.86 0.89
C GLY A 24 6.79 -36.74 -0.32
N GLU A 25 6.76 -36.20 -1.54
CA GLU A 25 6.64 -37.02 -2.75
C GLU A 25 7.98 -37.69 -3.09
N PRO A 26 7.95 -38.91 -3.69
CA PRO A 26 9.16 -39.54 -4.22
C PRO A 26 9.88 -38.61 -5.21
N GLY A 27 11.18 -38.41 -5.03
CA GLY A 27 11.98 -37.55 -5.90
C GLY A 27 11.95 -36.05 -5.57
N TYR A 28 11.36 -35.65 -4.43
CA TYR A 28 11.51 -34.29 -3.91
C TYR A 28 12.99 -33.92 -3.66
N ARG A 29 13.47 -32.84 -4.27
CA ARG A 29 14.90 -32.45 -4.27
C ARG A 29 15.22 -31.19 -3.46
N ARG A 30 14.22 -30.54 -2.86
CA ARG A 30 14.38 -29.26 -2.15
C ARG A 30 14.91 -28.15 -3.06
N LEU A 31 14.41 -28.10 -4.30
CA LEU A 31 14.87 -27.14 -5.30
C LEU A 31 14.62 -25.70 -4.84
N SER A 32 15.62 -24.86 -5.06
CA SER A 32 15.50 -23.40 -4.97
C SER A 32 14.55 -22.85 -6.04
N PRO A 33 14.04 -21.60 -5.89
CA PRO A 33 13.29 -20.96 -6.97
C PRO A 33 14.07 -20.92 -8.29
N VAL A 34 15.38 -20.62 -8.22
CA VAL A 34 16.27 -20.64 -9.40
C VAL A 34 16.27 -22.00 -10.09
N GLU A 35 16.39 -23.09 -9.34
CA GLU A 35 16.45 -24.44 -9.90
C GLU A 35 15.09 -24.89 -10.47
N LEU A 36 13.98 -24.49 -9.84
CA LEU A 36 12.63 -24.74 -10.38
C LEU A 36 12.42 -24.02 -11.71
N ALA A 37 12.81 -22.74 -11.80
CA ALA A 37 12.75 -21.99 -13.05
C ALA A 37 13.69 -22.58 -14.11
N ALA A 38 14.90 -23.01 -13.74
CA ALA A 38 15.83 -23.66 -14.65
C ALA A 38 15.29 -25.01 -15.15
N ALA A 39 14.62 -25.79 -14.30
CA ALA A 39 13.98 -27.04 -14.71
C ALA A 39 12.87 -26.79 -15.75
N ALA A 40 11.98 -25.83 -15.49
CA ALA A 40 10.94 -25.44 -16.44
C ALA A 40 11.53 -24.87 -17.76
N ALA A 41 12.60 -24.08 -17.67
CA ALA A 41 13.29 -23.55 -18.85
C ALA A 41 13.97 -24.64 -19.69
N ARG A 42 14.53 -25.68 -19.07
CA ARG A 42 15.05 -26.85 -19.80
C ARG A 42 13.94 -27.58 -20.55
N GLU A 43 12.78 -27.75 -19.92
CA GLU A 43 11.62 -28.32 -20.61
C GLU A 43 11.17 -27.45 -21.77
N ALA A 44 11.08 -26.13 -21.60
CA ALA A 44 10.71 -25.22 -22.68
C ALA A 44 11.69 -25.28 -23.87
N ILE A 45 12.99 -25.39 -23.59
CA ILE A 45 14.02 -25.57 -24.64
C ILE A 45 13.87 -26.93 -25.33
N ALA A 46 13.66 -28.01 -24.57
CA ALA A 46 13.47 -29.35 -25.14
C ALA A 46 12.17 -29.46 -25.96
N ASP A 47 11.10 -28.79 -25.53
CA ASP A 47 9.79 -28.75 -26.16
C ASP A 47 9.81 -28.11 -27.56
N THR A 48 10.87 -27.36 -27.91
CA THR A 48 11.08 -26.87 -29.27
C THR A 48 11.29 -27.98 -30.30
N GLY A 49 11.75 -29.17 -29.89
CA GLY A 49 12.15 -30.25 -30.78
C GLY A 49 13.45 -29.98 -31.58
N ALA A 50 14.11 -28.85 -31.35
CA ALA A 50 15.40 -28.50 -31.96
C ALA A 50 16.58 -28.91 -31.06
N ASP A 51 17.81 -28.71 -31.53
CA ASP A 51 19.02 -28.93 -30.73
C ASP A 51 19.04 -27.98 -29.51
N ALA A 52 18.98 -28.55 -28.31
CA ALA A 52 18.82 -27.79 -27.08
C ALA A 52 19.99 -26.82 -26.82
N ALA A 53 21.21 -27.20 -27.19
CA ALA A 53 22.39 -26.35 -27.03
C ALA A 53 22.35 -25.15 -27.99
N ALA A 54 21.96 -25.38 -29.25
CA ALA A 54 21.79 -24.33 -30.24
C ALA A 54 20.66 -23.35 -29.85
N VAL A 55 19.54 -23.87 -29.34
CA VAL A 55 18.43 -23.04 -28.84
C VAL A 55 18.89 -22.19 -27.65
N ALA A 56 19.51 -22.80 -26.63
CA ALA A 56 20.02 -22.08 -25.46
C ALA A 56 21.04 -20.99 -25.85
N ALA A 57 21.94 -21.29 -26.78
CA ALA A 57 22.94 -20.34 -27.27
C ALA A 57 22.31 -19.18 -28.07
N ALA A 58 21.14 -19.39 -28.68
CA ALA A 58 20.44 -18.35 -29.44
C ALA A 58 19.66 -17.36 -28.55
N VAL A 59 19.36 -17.71 -27.29
CA VAL A 59 18.64 -16.84 -26.36
C VAL A 59 19.47 -15.57 -26.07
N ASP A 60 19.03 -14.45 -26.63
CA ASP A 60 19.69 -13.15 -26.46
C ASP A 60 19.12 -12.34 -25.29
N THR A 61 17.91 -12.68 -24.84
CA THR A 61 17.21 -11.99 -23.74
C THR A 61 16.55 -12.99 -22.81
N VAL A 62 16.69 -12.76 -21.51
CA VAL A 62 15.93 -13.49 -20.47
C VAL A 62 15.13 -12.52 -19.62
N ALA A 63 13.92 -12.94 -19.24
CA ALA A 63 13.11 -12.17 -18.31
C ALA A 63 12.50 -13.07 -17.22
N GLY A 64 12.80 -12.73 -15.97
CA GLY A 64 12.31 -13.41 -14.79
C GLY A 64 11.12 -12.72 -14.15
N VAL A 65 10.09 -13.47 -13.80
CA VAL A 65 9.00 -13.01 -12.93
C VAL A 65 9.49 -13.04 -11.48
N ARG A 66 9.26 -11.93 -10.77
CA ARG A 66 9.72 -11.73 -9.39
C ARG A 66 9.09 -12.71 -8.40
N GLN A 67 9.89 -13.35 -7.57
CA GLN A 67 9.41 -14.21 -6.49
C GLN A 67 8.93 -13.40 -5.29
N PHE A 68 8.09 -14.01 -4.44
CA PHE A 68 7.57 -13.36 -3.23
C PHE A 68 8.67 -12.89 -2.27
N GLU A 69 9.75 -13.66 -2.13
CA GLU A 69 10.90 -13.32 -1.27
C GLU A 69 11.72 -12.11 -1.73
N ILE A 70 11.47 -11.63 -2.95
CA ILE A 70 12.06 -10.41 -3.51
C ILE A 70 11.01 -9.41 -4.04
N SER A 71 9.72 -9.60 -3.69
CA SER A 71 8.60 -8.78 -4.16
C SER A 71 8.33 -7.51 -3.35
N THR A 72 8.92 -7.38 -2.16
CA THR A 72 8.78 -6.17 -1.33
C THR A 72 10.11 -5.86 -0.63
N PRO A 73 10.37 -4.60 -0.25
CA PRO A 73 11.59 -4.24 0.47
C PRO A 73 11.68 -4.87 1.87
N VAL A 74 10.55 -5.33 2.43
CA VAL A 74 10.47 -5.96 3.76
C VAL A 74 10.43 -7.49 3.69
N ALA A 75 10.42 -8.07 2.49
CA ALA A 75 10.40 -9.53 2.31
C ALA A 75 11.69 -10.15 2.85
N ARG A 76 11.57 -11.30 3.51
CA ARG A 76 12.72 -12.05 4.03
C ARG A 76 12.88 -13.33 3.22
N ALA A 77 14.12 -13.64 2.87
CA ALA A 77 14.53 -14.90 2.23
C ALA A 77 15.30 -15.76 3.24
N PRO A 78 14.61 -16.51 4.13
CA PRO A 78 15.26 -17.19 5.25
C PRO A 78 16.19 -18.34 4.83
N LEU A 79 16.08 -18.80 3.58
CA LEU A 79 16.95 -19.80 2.97
C LEU A 79 17.98 -19.17 2.01
N GLY A 80 18.10 -17.84 1.93
CA GLY A 80 18.93 -17.18 0.92
C GLY A 80 18.18 -16.93 -0.40
N LYS A 81 18.80 -16.15 -1.29
CA LYS A 81 18.27 -15.78 -2.61
C LYS A 81 19.41 -15.49 -3.59
N SER A 82 19.10 -15.54 -4.89
CA SER A 82 20.01 -15.03 -5.93
C SER A 82 20.06 -13.51 -5.96
N THR A 83 21.25 -12.92 -6.18
CA THR A 83 21.41 -11.49 -6.48
C THR A 83 20.98 -11.12 -7.90
N ASN A 84 20.95 -12.09 -8.82
CA ASN A 84 20.55 -11.91 -10.21
C ASN A 84 19.79 -13.14 -10.72
N TYR A 85 18.54 -13.28 -10.27
CA TYR A 85 17.68 -14.42 -10.59
C TYR A 85 17.62 -14.76 -12.09
N PRO A 86 17.45 -13.78 -13.02
CA PRO A 86 17.40 -14.12 -14.43
C PRO A 86 18.69 -14.72 -14.98
N ARG A 87 19.87 -14.18 -14.61
CA ARG A 87 21.15 -14.73 -15.05
C ARG A 87 21.48 -16.07 -14.42
N SER A 88 21.08 -16.26 -13.16
CA SER A 88 21.17 -17.55 -12.48
C SER A 88 20.48 -18.69 -13.23
N VAL A 89 19.27 -18.42 -13.74
CA VAL A 89 18.50 -19.38 -14.53
C VAL A 89 19.14 -19.58 -15.91
N ALA A 90 19.51 -18.48 -16.58
CA ALA A 90 20.16 -18.51 -17.89
C ALA A 90 21.43 -19.39 -17.90
N ALA A 91 22.30 -19.19 -16.91
CA ALA A 91 23.55 -19.95 -16.78
C ALA A 91 23.30 -21.45 -16.64
N ARG A 92 22.28 -21.85 -15.86
CA ARG A 92 21.95 -23.26 -15.66
C ARG A 92 21.46 -23.92 -16.94
N VAL A 93 20.72 -23.22 -17.79
CA VAL A 93 20.24 -23.76 -19.07
C VAL A 93 21.24 -23.62 -20.22
N GLY A 94 22.43 -23.05 -19.97
CA GLY A 94 23.47 -22.86 -20.98
C GLY A 94 23.28 -21.63 -21.86
N ALA A 95 22.35 -20.73 -21.51
CA ALA A 95 22.12 -19.47 -22.22
C ALA A 95 23.09 -18.38 -21.76
N ARG A 96 23.47 -17.49 -22.67
CA ARG A 96 24.34 -16.32 -22.40
C ARG A 96 23.69 -15.03 -22.94
N PRO A 97 22.58 -14.59 -22.34
CA PRO A 97 21.80 -13.49 -22.87
C PRO A 97 22.54 -12.15 -22.72
N ARG A 98 22.38 -11.30 -23.72
CA ARG A 98 22.81 -9.90 -23.71
C ARG A 98 22.00 -9.09 -22.70
N ARG A 99 20.69 -9.33 -22.61
CA ARG A 99 19.77 -8.60 -21.72
C ARG A 99 19.14 -9.55 -20.70
N ALA A 100 19.12 -9.12 -19.44
CA ALA A 100 18.48 -9.83 -18.34
C ALA A 100 17.52 -8.89 -17.62
N VAL A 101 16.24 -9.26 -17.54
CA VAL A 101 15.17 -8.42 -16.98
C VAL A 101 14.55 -9.11 -15.77
N LEU A 102 14.30 -8.35 -14.70
CA LEU A 102 13.50 -8.78 -13.56
C LEU A 102 12.25 -7.91 -13.46
N GLU A 103 11.10 -8.52 -13.70
CA GLU A 103 9.81 -7.83 -13.79
C GLU A 103 9.30 -7.33 -12.43
N VAL A 104 8.33 -6.42 -12.45
CA VAL A 104 7.58 -6.01 -11.27
C VAL A 104 6.72 -7.16 -10.71
N ALA A 105 6.33 -7.07 -9.43
CA ALA A 105 5.43 -8.04 -8.84
C ALA A 105 3.99 -7.94 -9.40
N GLY A 106 3.31 -9.08 -9.48
CA GLY A 106 1.89 -9.22 -9.81
C GLY A 106 1.62 -10.34 -10.81
N GLY A 107 0.47 -11.01 -10.65
CA GLY A 107 0.08 -12.17 -11.47
C GLY A 107 -0.16 -11.88 -12.97
N GLN A 108 -0.20 -10.60 -13.36
CA GLN A 108 -0.26 -10.19 -14.77
C GLN A 108 1.09 -10.39 -15.49
N ALA A 109 2.20 -10.40 -14.72
CA ALA A 109 3.55 -10.30 -15.25
C ALA A 109 3.89 -11.32 -16.35
N PRO A 110 3.53 -12.62 -16.25
CA PRO A 110 3.83 -13.57 -17.32
C PRO A 110 3.26 -13.18 -18.69
N GLN A 111 1.99 -12.75 -18.73
CA GLN A 111 1.33 -12.40 -19.99
C GLN A 111 1.82 -11.04 -20.51
N HIS A 112 2.02 -10.06 -19.62
CA HIS A 112 2.65 -8.79 -19.97
C HIS A 112 4.02 -8.99 -20.63
N LEU A 113 4.85 -9.89 -20.07
CA LEU A 113 6.16 -10.20 -20.63
C LEU A 113 6.05 -10.85 -22.03
N VAL A 114 5.06 -11.73 -22.25
CA VAL A 114 4.80 -12.27 -23.60
C VAL A 114 4.44 -11.14 -24.56
N ASN A 115 3.52 -10.24 -24.18
CA ASN A 115 3.08 -9.12 -25.02
C ASN A 115 4.26 -8.20 -25.39
N GLU A 116 5.03 -7.76 -24.38
CA GLU A 116 6.18 -6.86 -24.56
C GLU A 116 7.27 -7.50 -25.43
N PHE A 117 7.64 -8.74 -25.15
CA PHE A 117 8.74 -9.38 -25.86
C PHE A 117 8.35 -9.87 -27.26
N ALA A 118 7.06 -10.15 -27.50
CA ALA A 118 6.54 -10.32 -28.86
C ALA A 118 6.68 -9.03 -29.66
N ALA A 119 6.30 -7.87 -29.10
CA ALA A 119 6.50 -6.57 -29.72
C ALA A 119 7.98 -6.25 -29.96
N THR A 120 8.85 -6.59 -29.01
CA THR A 120 10.30 -6.41 -29.10
C THR A 120 10.93 -7.22 -30.23
N ILE A 121 10.47 -8.47 -30.41
CA ILE A 121 10.90 -9.34 -31.52
C ILE A 121 10.39 -8.79 -32.87
N ALA A 122 9.11 -8.39 -32.94
CA ALA A 122 8.53 -7.79 -34.15
C ALA A 122 9.26 -6.51 -34.58
N ALA A 123 9.73 -5.72 -33.61
CA ALA A 123 10.56 -4.53 -33.85
C ALA A 123 12.02 -4.86 -34.23
N GLY A 124 12.46 -6.12 -34.14
CA GLY A 124 13.82 -6.56 -34.45
C GLY A 124 14.84 -6.29 -33.34
N SER A 125 14.39 -5.96 -32.12
CA SER A 125 15.27 -5.65 -30.98
C SER A 125 15.68 -6.88 -30.15
N ALA A 126 15.05 -8.02 -30.41
CA ALA A 126 15.38 -9.35 -29.89
C ALA A 126 15.07 -10.42 -30.94
N GLN A 127 15.70 -11.59 -30.84
CA GLN A 127 15.54 -12.72 -31.77
C GLN A 127 15.05 -13.99 -31.08
N ALA A 128 15.49 -14.24 -29.85
CA ALA A 128 15.01 -15.32 -28.99
C ALA A 128 14.99 -14.86 -27.53
N VAL A 129 13.81 -14.98 -26.92
CA VAL A 129 13.54 -14.51 -25.56
C VAL A 129 13.02 -15.67 -24.72
N LEU A 130 13.69 -15.94 -23.62
CA LEU A 130 13.27 -16.94 -22.64
C LEU A 130 12.67 -16.25 -21.41
N LEU A 131 11.38 -16.50 -21.20
CA LEU A 131 10.62 -16.02 -20.05
C LEU A 131 10.49 -17.13 -19.03
N PHE A 132 10.61 -16.82 -17.73
CA PHE A 132 10.42 -17.81 -16.67
C PHE A 132 10.04 -17.17 -15.34
N GLY A 133 9.48 -18.01 -14.46
CA GLY A 133 9.17 -17.65 -13.10
C GLY A 133 9.00 -18.89 -12.25
N SER A 134 9.06 -18.72 -10.94
CA SER A 134 9.06 -19.85 -10.00
C SER A 134 8.80 -19.41 -8.57
N GLU A 135 8.25 -20.29 -7.75
CA GLU A 135 8.17 -20.13 -6.31
C GLU A 135 8.58 -21.44 -5.63
N ALA A 136 9.28 -21.34 -4.50
CA ALA A 136 9.61 -22.48 -3.62
C ALA A 136 9.04 -22.28 -2.20
N ILE A 137 7.88 -21.63 -2.10
CA ILE A 137 7.28 -21.17 -0.84
C ILE A 137 7.04 -22.33 0.13
N SER A 138 6.67 -23.52 -0.37
CA SER A 138 6.51 -24.70 0.48
C SER A 138 7.82 -25.11 1.13
N THR A 139 8.90 -25.23 0.35
CA THR A 139 10.24 -25.57 0.85
C THR A 139 10.74 -24.51 1.84
N VAL A 140 10.63 -23.23 1.46
CA VAL A 140 11.05 -22.10 2.29
C VAL A 140 10.35 -22.12 3.64
N ARG A 141 9.01 -22.27 3.67
CA ARG A 141 8.26 -22.29 4.94
C ARG A 141 8.55 -23.54 5.78
N HIS A 142 8.82 -24.69 5.15
CA HIS A 142 9.12 -25.93 5.86
C HIS A 142 10.49 -25.87 6.55
N PHE A 143 11.52 -25.37 5.87
CA PHE A 143 12.91 -25.37 6.38
C PHE A 143 13.36 -24.07 7.03
N ALA A 144 12.54 -23.00 7.05
CA ALA A 144 12.93 -21.68 7.58
C ALA A 144 13.51 -21.69 9.01
N LYS A 145 13.15 -22.69 9.83
CA LYS A 145 13.64 -22.88 11.20
C LYS A 145 14.31 -24.24 11.43
N ALA A 146 14.54 -25.01 10.37
CA ALA A 146 15.15 -26.33 10.48
C ALA A 146 16.67 -26.21 10.63
N GLU A 147 17.28 -27.17 11.34
CA GLU A 147 18.75 -27.24 11.49
C GLU A 147 19.41 -27.63 10.16
N ASP A 148 18.80 -28.53 9.38
CA ASP A 148 19.26 -29.02 8.08
C ASP A 148 18.73 -28.18 6.88
N ARG A 149 18.60 -26.86 7.07
CA ARG A 149 18.04 -25.98 6.05
C ARG A 149 18.94 -25.92 4.80
N PRO A 150 18.39 -26.00 3.57
CA PRO A 150 19.18 -25.79 2.37
C PRO A 150 19.55 -24.31 2.22
N ASP A 151 20.61 -24.03 1.47
CA ASP A 151 21.06 -22.68 1.11
C ASP A 151 20.74 -22.40 -0.36
N PHE A 152 19.89 -21.40 -0.58
CA PHE A 152 19.47 -20.87 -1.87
C PHE A 152 20.21 -19.56 -2.21
N GLY A 153 21.15 -19.13 -1.37
CA GLY A 153 21.99 -17.97 -1.60
C GLY A 153 22.95 -18.19 -2.77
N GLU A 154 22.94 -17.26 -3.72
CA GLU A 154 23.99 -17.19 -4.74
C GLU A 154 24.22 -15.75 -5.20
N THR A 155 25.46 -15.43 -5.51
CA THR A 155 25.87 -14.15 -6.09
C THR A 155 26.24 -14.37 -7.55
N VAL A 156 25.55 -13.67 -8.45
CA VAL A 156 25.76 -13.77 -9.89
C VAL A 156 26.05 -12.39 -10.48
N GLU A 157 27.15 -12.30 -11.21
CA GLU A 157 27.63 -11.09 -11.88
C GLU A 157 26.87 -10.78 -13.17
N GLY A 158 26.98 -9.53 -13.62
CA GLY A 158 26.46 -9.03 -14.89
C GLY A 158 25.19 -8.20 -14.76
N ASP A 159 24.90 -7.42 -15.80
CA ASP A 159 23.83 -6.42 -15.78
C ASP A 159 22.46 -7.04 -15.53
N LEU A 160 21.64 -6.35 -14.74
CA LEU A 160 20.25 -6.68 -14.46
C LEU A 160 19.39 -5.44 -14.62
N GLU A 161 18.41 -5.51 -15.51
CA GLU A 161 17.31 -4.55 -15.58
C GLU A 161 16.27 -4.91 -14.51
N ASP A 162 16.46 -4.46 -13.28
CA ASP A 162 15.47 -4.58 -12.20
C ASP A 162 14.43 -3.46 -12.31
N ARG A 163 13.18 -3.81 -12.65
CA ARG A 163 12.07 -2.86 -12.84
C ARG A 163 11.42 -2.39 -11.53
N GLY A 164 11.97 -2.79 -10.39
CA GLY A 164 11.47 -2.50 -9.06
C GLY A 164 10.28 -3.37 -8.65
N TYR A 165 9.69 -3.06 -7.51
CA TYR A 165 8.65 -3.90 -6.90
C TYR A 165 7.26 -3.74 -7.53
N GLY A 166 7.01 -2.60 -8.19
CA GLY A 166 5.71 -2.27 -8.75
C GLY A 166 4.62 -1.93 -7.72
N LEU A 167 4.96 -1.63 -6.46
CA LEU A 167 4.00 -1.40 -5.36
C LEU A 167 3.29 -0.03 -5.38
N LYS A 168 3.65 0.87 -6.31
CA LYS A 168 3.09 2.23 -6.39
C LYS A 168 1.57 2.17 -6.57
N GLY A 169 0.82 2.79 -5.66
CA GLY A 169 -0.64 2.85 -5.68
C GLY A 169 -1.36 1.62 -5.11
N MET A 170 -0.63 0.56 -4.72
CA MET A 170 -1.22 -0.65 -4.12
C MET A 170 -1.22 -0.64 -2.58
N ALA A 171 -0.39 0.19 -1.95
CA ALA A 171 -0.36 0.36 -0.51
C ALA A 171 -0.33 1.85 -0.17
N SER A 172 -1.18 2.29 0.75
CA SER A 172 -1.17 3.65 1.30
C SER A 172 -1.20 3.61 2.83
N ARG A 173 -0.81 4.71 3.48
CA ARG A 173 -0.91 4.85 4.94
C ARG A 173 -2.32 4.57 5.44
N LEU A 174 -3.33 5.00 4.66
CA LEU A 174 -4.74 4.75 4.98
C LEU A 174 -5.07 3.25 4.99
N HIS A 175 -4.61 2.47 4.02
CA HIS A 175 -4.80 1.01 4.01
C HIS A 175 -4.13 0.33 5.21
N THR A 176 -2.89 0.72 5.51
CA THR A 176 -2.13 0.16 6.64
C THR A 176 -2.79 0.48 7.98
N ALA A 177 -3.24 1.72 8.20
CA ALA A 177 -3.90 2.15 9.42
C ALA A 177 -5.20 1.37 9.72
N HIS A 178 -5.87 0.87 8.67
CA HIS A 178 -7.11 0.10 8.79
C HIS A 178 -6.91 -1.40 8.56
N GLY A 179 -5.67 -1.89 8.57
CA GLY A 179 -5.35 -3.31 8.43
C GLY A 179 -5.73 -3.93 7.08
N LEU A 180 -5.96 -3.12 6.04
CA LEU A 180 -6.33 -3.53 4.70
C LEU A 180 -5.09 -3.76 3.82
N THR A 181 -4.23 -4.69 4.24
CA THR A 181 -2.90 -4.90 3.62
C THR A 181 -2.77 -6.23 2.88
N ASP A 182 -3.63 -7.20 3.17
CA ASP A 182 -3.64 -8.52 2.52
C ASP A 182 -4.64 -8.59 1.36
N ALA A 183 -4.33 -9.44 0.39
CA ALA A 183 -5.18 -9.63 -0.79
C ALA A 183 -6.59 -10.17 -0.45
N PRO A 184 -6.78 -11.21 0.39
CA PRO A 184 -8.11 -11.71 0.72
C PRO A 184 -9.07 -10.62 1.19
N SER A 185 -8.64 -9.75 2.09
CA SER A 185 -9.47 -8.67 2.62
C SER A 185 -9.82 -7.63 1.53
N GLN A 186 -8.88 -7.31 0.64
CA GLN A 186 -9.14 -6.36 -0.44
C GLN A 186 -10.09 -6.92 -1.51
N TYR A 187 -9.91 -8.18 -1.91
CA TYR A 187 -10.81 -8.83 -2.85
C TYR A 187 -12.21 -9.04 -2.26
N ALA A 188 -12.32 -9.26 -0.95
CA ALA A 188 -13.60 -9.45 -0.27
C ALA A 188 -14.49 -8.21 -0.38
N LEU A 189 -13.90 -7.01 -0.35
CA LEU A 189 -14.62 -5.76 -0.57
C LEU A 189 -15.27 -5.71 -1.95
N PHE A 190 -14.62 -6.22 -3.00
CA PHE A 190 -15.22 -6.26 -4.34
C PHE A 190 -16.34 -7.30 -4.43
N ASP A 191 -16.14 -8.49 -3.86
CA ASP A 191 -17.16 -9.54 -3.86
C ASP A 191 -18.41 -9.10 -3.07
N ASN A 192 -18.26 -8.44 -1.92
CA ASN A 192 -19.40 -7.90 -1.17
C ASN A 192 -20.09 -6.73 -1.90
N ALA A 193 -19.34 -5.86 -2.60
CA ALA A 193 -19.93 -4.82 -3.44
C ALA A 193 -20.72 -5.43 -4.62
N ARG A 194 -20.16 -6.45 -5.28
CA ARG A 194 -20.83 -7.21 -6.36
C ARG A 194 -22.08 -7.93 -5.88
N ARG A 195 -22.01 -8.60 -4.74
CA ARG A 195 -23.16 -9.26 -4.11
C ARG A 195 -24.30 -8.28 -3.88
N ALA A 196 -24.00 -7.10 -3.34
CA ALA A 196 -24.98 -6.05 -3.10
C ALA A 196 -25.60 -5.53 -4.42
N ARG A 197 -24.78 -5.26 -5.45
CA ARG A 197 -25.27 -4.88 -6.80
C ARG A 197 -26.24 -5.92 -7.38
N LEU A 198 -25.90 -7.20 -7.23
CA LEU A 198 -26.71 -8.32 -7.72
C LEU A 198 -27.94 -8.63 -6.85
N LYS A 199 -28.07 -7.98 -5.69
CA LYS A 199 -29.16 -8.20 -4.72
C LYS A 199 -29.27 -9.66 -4.28
N GLN A 200 -28.13 -10.34 -4.18
CA GLN A 200 -28.06 -11.74 -3.74
C GLN A 200 -27.86 -11.82 -2.23
N SER A 201 -28.55 -12.76 -1.60
CA SER A 201 -28.26 -13.16 -0.23
C SER A 201 -26.84 -13.72 -0.11
N ARG A 202 -26.28 -13.73 1.10
CA ARG A 202 -24.99 -14.39 1.38
C ARG A 202 -24.95 -15.85 0.94
N GLN A 203 -26.05 -16.59 1.16
CA GLN A 203 -26.13 -18.01 0.82
C GLN A 203 -26.14 -18.22 -0.70
N GLU A 204 -26.90 -17.43 -1.45
CA GLU A 204 -26.92 -17.49 -2.91
C GLU A 204 -25.56 -17.12 -3.50
N TYR A 205 -24.93 -16.07 -2.95
CA TYR A 205 -23.62 -15.64 -3.41
C TYR A 205 -22.54 -16.70 -3.15
N ALA A 206 -22.54 -17.28 -1.95
CA ALA A 206 -21.66 -18.37 -1.60
C ALA A 206 -21.87 -19.58 -2.52
N ALA A 207 -23.12 -19.99 -2.74
CA ALA A 207 -23.44 -21.09 -3.67
C ALA A 207 -22.92 -20.80 -5.08
N GLY A 208 -23.05 -19.56 -5.57
CA GLY A 208 -22.49 -19.12 -6.85
C GLY A 208 -20.97 -19.22 -6.92
N MET A 209 -20.26 -18.79 -5.87
CA MET A 209 -18.79 -18.94 -5.79
C MET A 209 -18.36 -20.42 -5.80
N GLY A 210 -19.09 -21.27 -5.08
CA GLY A 210 -18.85 -22.72 -5.06
C GLY A 210 -19.07 -23.36 -6.43
N ALA A 211 -20.17 -23.01 -7.10
CA ALA A 211 -20.49 -23.50 -8.44
C ALA A 211 -19.43 -23.08 -9.46
N LEU A 212 -18.96 -21.82 -9.40
CA LEU A 212 -17.91 -21.29 -10.27
C LEU A 212 -16.60 -22.06 -10.12
N PHE A 213 -16.19 -22.41 -8.89
CA PHE A 213 -14.88 -23.01 -8.63
C PHE A 213 -14.88 -24.55 -8.61
N ALA A 214 -16.01 -25.22 -8.50
CA ALA A 214 -16.05 -26.69 -8.54
C ALA A 214 -15.41 -27.27 -9.82
N PRO A 215 -15.69 -26.77 -11.04
CA PRO A 215 -15.03 -27.22 -12.26
C PRO A 215 -13.51 -27.00 -12.26
N PHE A 216 -13.04 -25.92 -11.64
CA PHE A 216 -11.59 -25.63 -11.52
C PHE A 216 -10.87 -26.72 -10.73
N THR A 217 -11.51 -27.25 -9.67
CA THR A 217 -10.92 -28.32 -8.86
C THR A 217 -10.73 -29.61 -9.64
N LYS A 218 -11.65 -29.93 -10.56
CA LYS A 218 -11.58 -31.11 -11.42
C LYS A 218 -10.43 -30.99 -12.43
N VAL A 219 -10.26 -29.82 -13.03
CA VAL A 219 -9.12 -29.54 -13.93
C VAL A 219 -7.81 -29.63 -13.16
N ALA A 220 -7.73 -29.04 -11.97
CA ALA A 220 -6.54 -29.12 -11.12
C ALA A 220 -6.21 -30.56 -10.69
N ALA A 221 -7.22 -31.37 -10.35
CA ALA A 221 -7.02 -32.76 -9.94
C ALA A 221 -6.41 -33.64 -11.04
N ALA A 222 -6.69 -33.32 -12.31
CA ALA A 222 -6.08 -33.98 -13.46
C ALA A 222 -4.71 -33.41 -13.86
N ASN A 223 -4.32 -32.24 -13.34
CA ASN A 223 -3.07 -31.59 -13.72
C ASN A 223 -1.88 -32.12 -12.88
N PRO A 224 -0.85 -32.70 -13.51
CA PRO A 224 0.29 -33.30 -12.80
C PRO A 224 1.14 -32.27 -12.02
N HIS A 225 1.01 -30.98 -12.33
CA HIS A 225 1.73 -29.92 -11.63
C HIS A 225 0.92 -29.31 -10.47
N ALA A 226 -0.34 -29.69 -10.28
CA ALA A 226 -1.19 -29.11 -9.25
C ALA A 226 -0.69 -29.40 -7.82
N ALA A 227 -0.51 -28.39 -7.00
CA ALA A 227 -0.02 -28.54 -5.63
C ALA A 227 -1.03 -29.26 -4.69
N ALA A 228 -2.33 -29.21 -5.00
CA ALA A 228 -3.38 -29.96 -4.30
C ALA A 228 -4.39 -30.54 -5.32
N PRO A 229 -4.12 -31.73 -5.88
CA PRO A 229 -4.99 -32.36 -6.87
C PRO A 229 -6.18 -33.05 -6.17
N VAL A 230 -7.07 -32.27 -5.55
CA VAL A 230 -8.27 -32.78 -4.89
C VAL A 230 -9.49 -32.14 -5.52
N GLU A 231 -10.30 -32.95 -6.19
CA GLU A 231 -11.62 -32.53 -6.69
C GLU A 231 -12.56 -32.27 -5.51
N ARG A 232 -13.34 -31.20 -5.61
CA ARG A 232 -14.29 -30.77 -4.58
C ARG A 232 -15.63 -30.42 -5.19
N SER A 233 -16.69 -30.74 -4.47
CA SER A 233 -18.04 -30.30 -4.85
C SER A 233 -18.24 -28.81 -4.56
N ALA A 234 -19.19 -28.18 -5.26
CA ALA A 234 -19.56 -26.78 -5.04
C ALA A 234 -19.95 -26.51 -3.58
N GLY A 235 -20.75 -27.41 -2.97
CA GLY A 235 -21.16 -27.29 -1.57
C GLY A 235 -19.99 -27.40 -0.59
N GLU A 236 -19.01 -28.28 -0.85
CA GLU A 236 -17.83 -28.41 0.01
C GLU A 236 -17.00 -27.13 0.06
N LEU A 237 -16.86 -26.44 -1.09
CA LEU A 237 -16.07 -25.22 -1.18
C LEU A 237 -16.60 -24.08 -0.30
N VAL A 238 -17.92 -24.05 -0.07
CA VAL A 238 -18.61 -22.96 0.63
C VAL A 238 -19.20 -23.36 1.98
N THR A 239 -18.96 -24.60 2.41
CA THR A 239 -19.36 -25.07 3.74
C THR A 239 -18.21 -24.82 4.74
N PRO A 240 -18.42 -23.99 5.78
CA PRO A 240 -17.42 -23.79 6.82
C PRO A 240 -17.14 -25.07 7.60
N THR A 241 -15.87 -25.43 7.72
CA THR A 241 -15.39 -26.52 8.57
C THR A 241 -14.07 -26.11 9.23
N PRO A 242 -13.54 -26.85 10.23
CA PRO A 242 -12.19 -26.58 10.73
C PRO A 242 -11.12 -26.59 9.63
N GLY A 243 -11.31 -27.43 8.59
CA GLY A 243 -10.44 -27.49 7.41
C GLY A 243 -10.65 -26.32 6.43
N ASN A 244 -11.89 -25.85 6.30
CA ASN A 244 -12.36 -24.79 5.40
C ASN A 244 -12.89 -23.57 6.17
N ARG A 245 -12.09 -23.05 7.11
CA ARG A 245 -12.46 -21.90 7.95
C ARG A 245 -12.62 -20.61 7.12
N VAL A 246 -13.34 -19.64 7.67
CA VAL A 246 -13.41 -18.26 7.16
C VAL A 246 -12.03 -17.60 7.23
N ILE A 247 -11.65 -16.89 6.17
CA ILE A 247 -10.41 -16.11 6.09
C ILE A 247 -10.73 -14.62 6.18
N ALA A 248 -11.53 -14.15 5.23
CA ALA A 248 -12.05 -12.80 5.15
C ALA A 248 -13.41 -12.92 4.47
N ASP A 249 -14.50 -12.56 5.13
CA ASP A 249 -15.86 -12.67 4.60
C ASP A 249 -15.97 -11.99 3.21
N PRO A 250 -16.42 -12.67 2.14
CA PRO A 250 -17.17 -13.94 2.14
C PRO A 250 -16.34 -15.22 1.91
N TYR A 251 -15.01 -15.13 1.95
CA TYR A 251 -14.12 -16.22 1.57
C TYR A 251 -13.84 -17.22 2.70
N LEU A 252 -14.10 -18.48 2.38
CA LEU A 252 -13.52 -19.61 3.08
C LEU A 252 -12.16 -19.98 2.49
N ARG A 253 -11.36 -20.71 3.28
CA ARG A 253 -10.00 -21.11 2.93
C ARG A 253 -9.88 -21.77 1.55
N TYR A 254 -10.84 -22.58 1.12
CA TYR A 254 -10.80 -23.28 -0.17
C TYR A 254 -11.09 -22.39 -1.38
N LEU A 255 -11.62 -21.19 -1.17
CA LEU A 255 -11.87 -20.19 -2.22
C LEU A 255 -10.71 -19.20 -2.40
N VAL A 256 -9.68 -19.29 -1.55
CA VAL A 256 -8.52 -18.39 -1.54
C VAL A 256 -7.32 -19.07 -2.19
N ALA A 257 -6.55 -18.31 -2.96
CA ALA A 257 -5.29 -18.76 -3.57
C ALA A 257 -4.38 -19.53 -2.60
N ARG A 258 -3.79 -20.62 -3.10
CA ARG A 258 -2.88 -21.48 -2.33
C ARG A 258 -1.44 -21.16 -2.67
N GLU A 259 -0.82 -20.28 -1.89
CA GLU A 259 0.58 -19.84 -2.11
C GLU A 259 1.63 -20.90 -1.77
N LYS A 260 1.26 -21.94 -1.00
CA LYS A 260 2.22 -22.96 -0.54
C LYS A 260 2.49 -23.99 -1.66
N VAL A 261 3.38 -23.61 -2.58
CA VAL A 261 3.76 -24.42 -3.73
C VAL A 261 5.28 -24.42 -3.94
N ASN A 262 5.77 -25.44 -4.65
CA ASN A 262 7.06 -25.41 -5.33
C ASN A 262 6.81 -25.66 -6.82
N GLN A 263 6.79 -24.60 -7.61
CA GLN A 263 6.39 -24.62 -9.02
C GLN A 263 7.24 -23.63 -9.83
N GLY A 264 7.50 -23.96 -11.09
CA GLY A 264 8.13 -23.08 -12.06
C GLY A 264 7.54 -23.29 -13.45
N ALA A 265 7.52 -22.25 -14.27
CA ALA A 265 7.10 -22.33 -15.66
C ALA A 265 7.96 -21.41 -16.53
N ALA A 266 8.11 -21.78 -17.80
CA ALA A 266 8.89 -21.03 -18.77
C ALA A 266 8.24 -21.05 -20.16
N VAL A 267 8.45 -19.98 -20.92
CA VAL A 267 8.00 -19.81 -22.30
C VAL A 267 9.18 -19.29 -23.12
N LEU A 268 9.42 -19.90 -24.28
CA LEU A 268 10.43 -19.48 -25.25
C LEU A 268 9.74 -18.87 -26.47
N LEU A 269 10.00 -17.58 -26.70
CA LEU A 269 9.58 -16.84 -27.87
C LEU A 269 10.76 -16.66 -28.82
N THR A 270 10.50 -16.73 -30.11
CA THR A 270 11.49 -16.42 -31.15
C THR A 270 10.85 -15.65 -32.28
N SER A 271 11.65 -15.01 -33.13
CA SER A 271 11.17 -14.64 -34.47
C SER A 271 11.00 -15.89 -35.34
N VAL A 272 10.10 -15.86 -36.32
CA VAL A 272 9.99 -16.93 -37.32
C VAL A 272 11.34 -17.23 -38.00
N ALA A 273 12.15 -16.20 -38.29
CA ALA A 273 13.49 -16.36 -38.84
C ALA A 273 14.39 -17.22 -37.95
N THR A 274 14.37 -16.95 -36.64
CA THR A 274 15.14 -17.70 -35.64
C THR A 274 14.61 -19.12 -35.48
N ALA A 275 13.29 -19.31 -35.43
CA ALA A 275 12.67 -20.63 -35.36
C ALA A 275 13.14 -21.53 -36.52
N ARG A 276 13.09 -21.00 -37.75
CA ARG A 276 13.60 -21.69 -38.96
C ARG A 276 15.09 -21.98 -38.90
N ARG A 277 15.90 -20.99 -38.52
CA ARG A 277 17.36 -21.14 -38.39
C ARG A 277 17.76 -22.22 -37.40
N LEU A 278 16.99 -22.37 -36.33
CA LEU A 278 17.20 -23.38 -35.29
C LEU A 278 16.60 -24.76 -35.66
N GLY A 279 15.84 -24.84 -36.76
CA GLY A 279 15.17 -26.08 -37.16
C GLY A 279 13.99 -26.46 -36.26
N VAL A 280 13.32 -25.49 -35.65
CA VAL A 280 12.10 -25.72 -34.86
C VAL A 280 10.97 -26.13 -35.81
N PRO A 281 10.36 -27.32 -35.64
CA PRO A 281 9.26 -27.76 -36.50
C PRO A 281 8.05 -26.82 -36.45
N GLU A 282 7.40 -26.58 -37.60
CA GLU A 282 6.30 -25.61 -37.71
C GLU A 282 5.06 -26.03 -36.88
N GLU A 283 4.86 -27.33 -36.62
CA GLU A 283 3.81 -27.81 -35.72
C GLU A 283 4.01 -27.40 -34.26
N ARG A 284 5.20 -26.91 -33.88
CA ARG A 284 5.47 -26.33 -32.56
C ARG A 284 5.09 -24.85 -32.48
N TRP A 285 4.76 -24.20 -33.58
CA TRP A 285 4.61 -22.75 -33.63
C TRP A 285 3.21 -22.33 -33.14
N VAL A 286 3.17 -21.46 -32.13
CA VAL A 286 1.94 -20.81 -31.66
C VAL A 286 2.11 -19.30 -31.72
N PHE A 287 1.18 -18.63 -32.39
CA PHE A 287 1.19 -17.19 -32.62
C PHE A 287 0.36 -16.47 -31.56
N LEU A 288 0.79 -15.26 -31.19
CA LEU A 288 0.01 -14.32 -30.40
C LEU A 288 -0.85 -13.49 -31.37
N HIS A 289 -2.13 -13.83 -31.49
CA HIS A 289 -3.09 -13.20 -32.41
C HIS A 289 -3.59 -11.86 -31.88
N GLY A 290 -3.75 -11.76 -30.56
CA GLY A 290 -4.29 -10.59 -29.90
C GLY A 290 -3.74 -10.45 -28.49
N HIS A 291 -3.59 -9.21 -28.04
CA HIS A 291 -3.01 -8.91 -26.75
C HIS A 291 -3.42 -7.51 -26.27
N ALA A 292 -3.37 -7.33 -24.95
CA ALA A 292 -3.63 -6.05 -24.31
C ALA A 292 -3.08 -6.05 -22.88
N ASP A 293 -2.64 -4.89 -22.43
CA ASP A 293 -2.23 -4.62 -21.05
C ASP A 293 -2.91 -3.35 -20.54
N LEU A 294 -3.72 -3.43 -19.49
CA LEU A 294 -4.40 -2.27 -18.89
C LEU A 294 -4.31 -2.28 -17.36
N ARG A 295 -4.44 -1.09 -16.78
CA ARG A 295 -4.39 -0.83 -15.35
C ARG A 295 -5.60 -0.05 -14.90
N GLU A 296 -6.16 -0.45 -13.78
CA GLU A 296 -7.31 0.19 -13.15
C GLU A 296 -6.88 1.34 -12.24
N ARG A 297 -7.82 2.24 -11.92
CA ARG A 297 -7.65 3.25 -10.87
C ARG A 297 -7.34 2.59 -9.51
N ALA A 298 -6.70 3.34 -8.61
CA ALA A 298 -6.46 2.89 -7.25
C ALA A 298 -7.80 2.52 -6.56
N LEU A 299 -7.78 1.54 -5.65
CA LEU A 299 -9.00 0.93 -5.09
C LEU A 299 -10.04 1.97 -4.64
N LEU A 300 -9.64 2.93 -3.81
CA LEU A 300 -10.54 3.95 -3.26
C LEU A 300 -10.94 5.06 -4.25
N GLU A 301 -10.36 5.09 -5.44
CA GLU A 301 -10.67 6.08 -6.48
C GLU A 301 -11.67 5.57 -7.52
N ARG A 302 -11.92 4.25 -7.57
CA ARG A 302 -12.82 3.63 -8.55
C ARG A 302 -14.25 4.14 -8.39
N ALA A 303 -14.92 4.43 -9.50
CA ALA A 303 -16.32 4.84 -9.48
C ALA A 303 -17.22 3.79 -8.82
N ASP A 304 -16.99 2.52 -9.15
CA ASP A 304 -17.74 1.36 -8.66
C ASP A 304 -16.75 0.29 -8.17
N LEU A 305 -16.96 -0.22 -6.95
CA LEU A 305 -16.14 -1.28 -6.34
C LEU A 305 -16.64 -2.68 -6.70
N SER A 306 -17.82 -2.80 -7.30
CA SER A 306 -18.42 -4.08 -7.67
C SER A 306 -17.94 -4.62 -9.02
N SER A 307 -17.15 -3.84 -9.76
CA SER A 307 -16.67 -4.14 -11.10
C SER A 307 -15.23 -3.68 -11.31
N GLY A 308 -14.57 -4.25 -12.31
CA GLY A 308 -13.21 -3.92 -12.75
C GLY A 308 -13.21 -3.72 -14.27
N PRO A 309 -13.73 -2.59 -14.78
CA PRO A 309 -13.95 -2.36 -16.21
C PRO A 309 -12.65 -2.39 -17.03
N ALA A 310 -11.51 -1.93 -16.49
CA ALA A 310 -10.24 -1.97 -17.21
C ALA A 310 -9.84 -3.39 -17.66
N SER A 311 -10.14 -4.40 -16.82
CA SER A 311 -9.84 -5.80 -17.19
C SER A 311 -10.75 -6.34 -18.29
N VAL A 312 -12.02 -5.93 -18.32
CA VAL A 312 -12.97 -6.30 -19.39
C VAL A 312 -12.57 -5.60 -20.70
N MET A 313 -12.17 -4.33 -20.63
CA MET A 313 -11.63 -3.59 -21.78
C MET A 313 -10.39 -4.27 -22.36
N ALA A 314 -9.48 -4.79 -21.51
CA ALA A 314 -8.29 -5.49 -21.97
C ALA A 314 -8.65 -6.76 -22.74
N VAL A 315 -9.62 -7.55 -22.25
CA VAL A 315 -10.05 -8.77 -22.95
C VAL A 315 -10.72 -8.44 -24.29
N ARG A 316 -11.64 -7.48 -24.31
CA ARG A 316 -12.30 -7.06 -25.55
C ARG A 316 -11.30 -6.54 -26.58
N HIS A 317 -10.36 -5.69 -26.15
CA HIS A 317 -9.33 -5.16 -27.03
C HIS A 317 -8.41 -6.26 -27.59
N ALA A 318 -8.01 -7.23 -26.77
CA ALA A 318 -7.21 -8.36 -27.25
C ALA A 318 -7.98 -9.22 -28.29
N LEU A 319 -9.28 -9.43 -28.10
CA LEU A 319 -10.14 -10.10 -29.08
C LEU A 319 -10.28 -9.29 -30.37
N ASP A 320 -10.43 -7.96 -30.26
CA ASP A 320 -10.49 -7.06 -31.43
C ASP A 320 -9.19 -7.09 -32.24
N VAL A 321 -8.02 -7.09 -31.59
CA VAL A 321 -6.71 -7.24 -32.27
C VAL A 321 -6.61 -8.58 -33.01
N ALA A 322 -7.12 -9.65 -32.40
CA ALA A 322 -7.22 -10.98 -33.02
C ALA A 322 -8.28 -11.06 -34.13
N ALA A 323 -9.17 -10.05 -34.23
CA ALA A 323 -10.36 -10.06 -35.09
C ALA A 323 -11.29 -11.26 -34.79
N LEU A 324 -11.54 -11.51 -33.51
CA LEU A 324 -12.37 -12.60 -33.01
C LEU A 324 -13.45 -12.08 -32.05
N GLY A 325 -14.55 -12.81 -31.94
CA GLY A 325 -15.49 -12.70 -30.83
C GLY A 325 -15.16 -13.66 -29.70
N VAL A 326 -15.83 -13.50 -28.55
CA VAL A 326 -15.68 -14.41 -27.41
C VAL A 326 -16.11 -15.85 -27.75
N ASP A 327 -17.05 -16.01 -28.68
CA ASP A 327 -17.58 -17.31 -29.10
C ASP A 327 -16.61 -18.10 -30.00
N ASP A 328 -15.59 -17.44 -30.55
CA ASP A 328 -14.55 -18.09 -31.36
C ASP A 328 -13.46 -18.77 -30.51
N LEU A 329 -13.50 -18.58 -29.18
CA LEU A 329 -12.54 -19.18 -28.26
C LEU A 329 -12.89 -20.65 -27.97
N ASP A 330 -11.88 -21.52 -28.03
CA ASP A 330 -11.97 -22.93 -27.67
C ASP A 330 -11.42 -23.23 -26.28
N PHE A 331 -10.38 -22.51 -25.86
CA PHE A 331 -9.71 -22.71 -24.57
C PHE A 331 -9.60 -21.40 -23.81
N ILE A 332 -9.94 -21.40 -22.52
CA ILE A 332 -9.93 -20.19 -21.70
C ILE A 332 -9.20 -20.48 -20.39
N ASP A 333 -8.23 -19.64 -20.02
CA ASP A 333 -7.73 -19.54 -18.65
C ASP A 333 -7.92 -18.13 -18.11
N LEU A 334 -8.86 -17.99 -17.17
CA LEU A 334 -9.04 -16.77 -16.40
C LEU A 334 -8.32 -16.89 -15.06
N TYR A 335 -7.49 -15.90 -14.75
CA TYR A 335 -6.83 -15.79 -13.46
C TYR A 335 -7.83 -15.79 -12.30
N SER A 336 -7.61 -16.67 -11.32
CA SER A 336 -8.66 -17.09 -10.37
C SER A 336 -8.18 -17.14 -8.91
N CYS A 337 -7.39 -16.15 -8.47
CA CYS A 337 -6.97 -16.05 -7.06
C CYS A 337 -8.15 -16.00 -6.07
N PHE A 338 -9.25 -15.37 -6.50
CA PHE A 338 -10.53 -15.25 -5.81
C PHE A 338 -11.67 -15.28 -6.85
N PRO A 339 -12.89 -15.68 -6.48
CA PRO A 339 -14.05 -15.77 -7.38
C PRO A 339 -14.35 -14.49 -8.18
N ILE A 340 -14.27 -13.30 -7.58
CA ILE A 340 -14.51 -12.03 -8.29
C ILE A 340 -13.55 -11.79 -9.47
N ALA A 341 -12.31 -12.28 -9.42
CA ALA A 341 -11.35 -12.11 -10.52
C ALA A 341 -11.81 -12.82 -11.81
N VAL A 342 -12.59 -13.89 -11.68
CA VAL A 342 -13.21 -14.62 -12.77
C VAL A 342 -14.58 -14.03 -13.10
N SER A 343 -15.41 -13.80 -12.07
CA SER A 343 -16.78 -13.34 -12.22
C SER A 343 -16.86 -11.96 -12.89
N ASN A 344 -15.89 -11.08 -12.61
CA ASN A 344 -15.82 -9.77 -13.26
C ASN A 344 -15.65 -9.86 -14.79
N ILE A 345 -14.83 -10.80 -15.26
CA ILE A 345 -14.66 -11.04 -16.70
C ILE A 345 -15.91 -11.70 -17.28
N CYS A 346 -16.51 -12.63 -16.55
CA CYS A 346 -17.76 -13.27 -16.96
C CYS A 346 -18.89 -12.26 -17.15
N ASP A 347 -19.11 -11.38 -16.16
CA ASP A 347 -20.08 -10.29 -16.22
C ASP A 347 -19.83 -9.38 -17.43
N GLY A 348 -18.56 -9.04 -17.69
CA GLY A 348 -18.17 -8.13 -18.76
C GLY A 348 -18.26 -8.71 -20.17
N LEU A 349 -18.17 -10.04 -20.31
CA LEU A 349 -18.18 -10.73 -21.61
C LEU A 349 -19.47 -11.52 -21.86
N GLY A 350 -20.37 -11.59 -20.87
CA GLY A 350 -21.59 -12.41 -20.97
C GLY A 350 -21.33 -13.92 -20.86
N LEU A 351 -20.20 -14.33 -20.28
CA LEU A 351 -19.90 -15.75 -20.01
C LEU A 351 -20.64 -16.21 -18.75
N THR A 352 -21.03 -17.49 -18.72
CA THR A 352 -21.58 -18.13 -17.52
C THR A 352 -20.50 -18.92 -16.78
N GLY A 353 -20.67 -19.10 -15.47
CA GLY A 353 -19.71 -19.86 -14.65
C GLY A 353 -19.60 -21.34 -15.03
N ASP A 354 -20.60 -21.86 -15.73
CA ASP A 354 -20.73 -23.23 -16.24
C ASP A 354 -20.51 -23.33 -17.75
N ASP A 355 -19.87 -22.33 -18.38
CA ASP A 355 -19.55 -22.35 -19.80
C ASP A 355 -18.91 -23.70 -20.19
N PRO A 356 -19.44 -24.42 -21.21
CA PRO A 356 -19.02 -25.78 -21.54
C PRO A 356 -17.57 -25.88 -22.01
N ARG A 357 -16.95 -24.77 -22.43
CA ARG A 357 -15.53 -24.69 -22.79
C ARG A 357 -14.63 -24.74 -21.55
N GLY A 358 -15.18 -24.40 -20.38
CA GLY A 358 -14.46 -24.20 -19.14
C GLY A 358 -13.77 -22.82 -19.08
N LEU A 359 -13.55 -22.33 -17.86
CA LEU A 359 -12.92 -21.02 -17.59
C LEU A 359 -11.46 -21.15 -17.12
N THR A 360 -10.93 -22.37 -17.09
CA THR A 360 -9.52 -22.66 -16.82
C THR A 360 -9.06 -23.90 -17.56
N VAL A 361 -7.79 -23.88 -17.99
CA VAL A 361 -7.07 -25.06 -18.47
C VAL A 361 -6.05 -25.56 -17.44
N THR A 362 -5.73 -24.74 -16.45
CA THR A 362 -4.72 -25.04 -15.43
C THR A 362 -5.34 -25.62 -14.15
N GLY A 363 -6.54 -25.14 -13.79
CA GLY A 363 -7.26 -25.53 -12.57
C GLY A 363 -7.28 -24.45 -11.47
N GLY A 364 -6.77 -23.25 -11.74
CA GLY A 364 -6.89 -22.09 -10.85
C GLY A 364 -6.04 -22.10 -9.56
N LEU A 365 -5.76 -20.90 -9.05
CA LEU A 365 -4.79 -20.69 -7.97
C LEU A 365 -5.13 -21.39 -6.63
N PRO A 366 -6.40 -21.53 -6.20
CA PRO A 366 -6.72 -22.24 -4.96
C PRO A 366 -6.38 -23.75 -5.02
N PHE A 367 -6.39 -24.34 -6.23
CA PHE A 367 -6.36 -25.79 -6.43
C PHE A 367 -5.08 -26.27 -7.14
N PHE A 368 -4.79 -25.71 -8.32
CA PHE A 368 -3.51 -25.90 -9.00
C PHE A 368 -2.35 -25.39 -8.14
N GLY A 369 -2.58 -24.33 -7.38
CA GLY A 369 -1.57 -23.67 -6.57
C GLY A 369 -1.12 -22.35 -7.17
N GLY A 370 -1.03 -21.33 -6.33
CA GLY A 370 -0.58 -20.01 -6.73
C GLY A 370 0.93 -19.93 -6.63
N ALA A 371 1.64 -20.15 -7.74
CA ALA A 371 3.07 -19.89 -7.89
C ALA A 371 3.40 -18.39 -7.82
N GLY A 372 2.92 -17.72 -6.77
CA GLY A 372 3.07 -16.30 -6.50
C GLY A 372 2.61 -15.46 -7.69
N ASN A 373 3.55 -14.72 -8.25
CA ASN A 373 3.32 -13.88 -9.42
C ASN A 373 3.28 -14.64 -10.76
N ASN A 374 3.56 -15.95 -10.76
CA ASN A 374 3.86 -16.73 -11.95
C ASN A 374 2.77 -17.69 -12.44
N TYR A 375 1.60 -17.74 -11.80
CA TYR A 375 0.51 -18.66 -12.18
C TYR A 375 0.23 -18.62 -13.70
N SER A 376 0.09 -17.43 -14.27
CA SER A 376 -0.35 -17.25 -15.66
C SER A 376 0.66 -17.82 -16.69
N MET A 377 1.92 -18.06 -16.32
CA MET A 377 2.87 -18.73 -17.21
C MET A 377 2.56 -20.23 -17.37
N HIS A 378 2.03 -20.86 -16.31
CA HIS A 378 1.49 -22.21 -16.43
C HIS A 378 0.27 -22.22 -17.34
N ALA A 379 -0.63 -21.23 -17.22
CA ALA A 379 -1.77 -21.10 -18.12
C ALA A 379 -1.36 -20.96 -19.60
N ILE A 380 -0.34 -20.15 -19.89
CA ILE A 380 0.21 -20.02 -21.24
C ILE A 380 0.75 -21.37 -21.75
N ALA A 381 1.52 -22.09 -20.92
CA ALA A 381 2.04 -23.41 -21.28
C ALA A 381 0.93 -24.42 -21.59
N GLU A 382 -0.09 -24.46 -20.74
CA GLU A 382 -1.27 -25.34 -20.88
C GLU A 382 -2.11 -25.00 -22.14
N VAL A 383 -2.29 -23.71 -22.45
CA VAL A 383 -2.98 -23.26 -23.68
C VAL A 383 -2.17 -23.64 -24.92
N VAL A 384 -0.85 -23.39 -24.92
CA VAL A 384 0.03 -23.75 -26.05
C VAL A 384 -0.02 -25.25 -26.35
N GLN A 385 0.05 -26.11 -25.34
CA GLN A 385 -0.03 -27.56 -25.53
C GLN A 385 -1.38 -28.00 -26.13
N ARG A 386 -2.50 -27.42 -25.66
CA ARG A 386 -3.84 -27.71 -26.19
C ARG A 386 -4.03 -27.25 -27.63
N LEU A 387 -3.50 -26.08 -27.98
CA LEU A 387 -3.56 -25.53 -29.34
C LEU A 387 -2.75 -26.35 -30.34
N ARG A 388 -1.60 -26.92 -29.92
CA ARG A 388 -0.83 -27.85 -30.75
C ARG A 388 -1.56 -29.19 -30.93
N ALA A 389 -2.29 -29.66 -29.91
CA ALA A 389 -3.11 -30.86 -30.00
C ALA A 389 -4.38 -30.66 -30.85
N ARG A 390 -4.88 -29.43 -30.98
CA ARG A 390 -6.02 -29.06 -31.82
C ARG A 390 -5.67 -27.86 -32.70
N PRO A 391 -4.91 -28.06 -33.80
CA PRO A 391 -4.50 -26.95 -34.66
C PRO A 391 -5.67 -26.15 -35.23
N GLY A 392 -5.50 -24.83 -35.32
CA GLY A 392 -6.52 -23.89 -35.77
C GLY A 392 -7.52 -23.43 -34.70
N ALA A 393 -7.52 -24.03 -33.52
CA ALA A 393 -8.29 -23.55 -32.37
C ALA A 393 -7.75 -22.21 -31.83
N TYR A 394 -8.53 -21.52 -31.00
CA TYR A 394 -8.10 -20.29 -30.31
C TYR A 394 -8.14 -20.44 -28.79
N GLY A 395 -7.09 -19.95 -28.14
CA GLY A 395 -6.93 -20.00 -26.68
C GLY A 395 -6.73 -18.61 -26.10
N LEU A 396 -7.41 -18.30 -24.99
CA LEU A 396 -7.26 -17.04 -24.27
C LEU A 396 -6.63 -17.27 -22.90
N VAL A 397 -5.65 -16.44 -22.54
CA VAL A 397 -5.12 -16.31 -21.17
C VAL A 397 -5.36 -14.89 -20.68
N GLY A 398 -6.12 -14.76 -19.60
CA GLY A 398 -6.31 -13.52 -18.85
C GLY A 398 -5.53 -13.56 -17.54
N ALA A 399 -4.59 -12.63 -17.35
CA ALA A 399 -3.66 -12.60 -16.23
C ALA A 399 -3.87 -11.35 -15.36
N ASN A 400 -4.20 -11.54 -14.09
CA ASN A 400 -4.55 -10.46 -13.16
C ASN A 400 -3.44 -10.18 -12.14
N GLY A 401 -3.20 -8.89 -11.85
CA GLY A 401 -2.23 -8.43 -10.88
C GLY A 401 -2.78 -7.40 -9.88
N GLY A 402 -2.29 -7.44 -8.64
CA GLY A 402 -2.78 -6.59 -7.56
C GLY A 402 -4.18 -6.99 -7.12
N THR A 403 -5.08 -6.02 -6.98
CA THR A 403 -6.48 -6.18 -6.55
C THR A 403 -7.41 -5.73 -7.67
N LEU A 404 -7.46 -6.52 -8.74
CA LEU A 404 -8.00 -6.12 -10.05
C LEU A 404 -7.34 -4.84 -10.58
N SER A 405 -6.07 -4.63 -10.23
CA SER A 405 -5.35 -3.38 -10.50
C SER A 405 -4.70 -3.38 -11.88
N LYS A 406 -4.35 -4.56 -12.39
CA LYS A 406 -3.64 -4.77 -13.65
C LYS A 406 -4.19 -6.01 -14.32
N TYR A 407 -4.42 -5.96 -15.61
CA TYR A 407 -4.89 -7.10 -16.38
C TYR A 407 -4.17 -7.17 -17.73
N SER A 408 -3.55 -8.32 -17.99
CA SER A 408 -2.81 -8.61 -19.22
C SER A 408 -3.47 -9.79 -19.92
N VAL A 409 -3.67 -9.69 -21.23
CA VAL A 409 -4.40 -10.68 -22.01
C VAL A 409 -3.56 -11.12 -23.21
N GLY A 410 -3.63 -12.40 -23.53
CA GLY A 410 -3.12 -12.97 -24.78
C GLY A 410 -4.12 -13.93 -25.41
N VAL A 411 -4.27 -13.84 -26.73
CA VAL A 411 -5.06 -14.73 -27.58
C VAL A 411 -4.11 -15.48 -28.50
N TYR A 412 -4.15 -16.80 -28.48
CA TYR A 412 -3.16 -17.68 -29.07
C TYR A 412 -3.79 -18.65 -30.07
N SER A 413 -3.07 -18.98 -31.15
CA SER A 413 -3.45 -20.04 -32.08
C SER A 413 -2.24 -20.55 -32.87
N THR A 414 -2.32 -21.79 -33.37
CA THR A 414 -1.37 -22.33 -34.35
C THR A 414 -1.61 -21.81 -35.77
N THR A 415 -2.76 -21.16 -36.03
CA THR A 415 -3.00 -20.48 -37.32
C THR A 415 -1.97 -19.38 -37.53
N PRO A 416 -1.23 -19.36 -38.65
CA PRO A 416 -0.27 -18.29 -38.94
C PRO A 416 -0.93 -16.90 -39.00
N ALA A 417 -0.36 -15.95 -38.28
CA ALA A 417 -0.78 -14.55 -38.30
C ALA A 417 0.42 -13.62 -38.10
N GLU A 418 0.40 -12.48 -38.82
CA GLU A 418 1.39 -11.42 -38.62
C GLU A 418 1.21 -10.73 -37.27
N TRP A 419 2.30 -10.18 -36.75
CA TRP A 419 2.23 -9.31 -35.57
C TRP A 419 1.31 -8.11 -35.81
N ARG A 420 0.39 -7.87 -34.87
CA ARG A 420 -0.45 -6.68 -34.84
C ARG A 420 -0.17 -5.89 -33.56
N PRO A 421 0.21 -4.61 -33.64
CA PRO A 421 0.30 -3.78 -32.44
C PRO A 421 -1.11 -3.58 -31.85
N ASP A 422 -1.18 -3.54 -30.52
CA ASP A 422 -2.41 -3.24 -29.79
C ASP A 422 -2.60 -1.72 -29.58
N GLY A 423 -3.66 -1.34 -28.88
CA GLY A 423 -4.10 0.03 -28.61
C GLY A 423 -4.14 0.38 -27.11
N SER A 424 -3.48 -0.41 -26.26
CA SER A 424 -3.50 -0.25 -24.80
C SER A 424 -3.09 1.13 -24.34
N ALA A 425 -2.15 1.80 -25.01
CA ALA A 425 -1.71 3.14 -24.61
C ALA A 425 -2.86 4.17 -24.69
N ALA A 426 -3.69 4.09 -25.73
CA ALA A 426 -4.84 4.99 -25.88
C ALA A 426 -5.95 4.66 -24.86
N LEU A 427 -6.24 3.37 -24.67
CA LEU A 427 -7.21 2.91 -23.67
C LEU A 427 -6.78 3.23 -22.25
N GLN A 428 -5.48 3.14 -21.94
CA GLN A 428 -4.96 3.53 -20.63
C GLN A 428 -5.12 5.04 -20.39
N ALA A 429 -4.89 5.87 -21.41
CA ALA A 429 -5.12 7.31 -21.30
C ALA A 429 -6.60 7.64 -21.04
N GLU A 430 -7.53 6.87 -21.62
CA GLU A 430 -8.96 6.97 -21.32
C GLU A 430 -9.26 6.61 -19.85
N ILE A 431 -8.72 5.49 -19.37
CA ILE A 431 -8.89 5.02 -17.98
C ILE A 431 -8.30 6.03 -16.98
N ASP A 432 -7.12 6.56 -17.27
CA ASP A 432 -6.44 7.54 -16.42
C ASP A 432 -7.24 8.84 -16.30
N ALA A 433 -8.03 9.17 -17.33
CA ALA A 433 -8.93 10.33 -17.37
C ALA A 433 -10.29 10.10 -16.70
N TRP A 434 -10.62 8.88 -16.26
CA TRP A 434 -11.86 8.62 -15.54
C TRP A 434 -11.94 9.43 -14.23
N PRO A 435 -13.13 9.95 -13.85
CA PRO A 435 -13.29 10.66 -12.60
C PRO A 435 -12.87 9.81 -11.39
N ALA A 436 -12.01 10.39 -10.55
CA ALA A 436 -11.58 9.77 -9.31
C ALA A 436 -12.54 10.12 -8.17
N VAL A 437 -12.96 9.12 -7.40
CA VAL A 437 -13.72 9.36 -6.18
C VAL A 437 -12.84 10.04 -5.13
N GLU A 438 -13.28 11.20 -4.65
CA GLU A 438 -12.61 11.92 -3.57
C GLU A 438 -12.64 11.15 -2.24
N GLN A 439 -11.56 11.29 -1.46
CA GLN A 439 -11.33 10.54 -0.23
C GLN A 439 -11.36 11.46 1.00
N ALA A 440 -11.99 11.00 2.07
CA ALA A 440 -11.88 11.58 3.41
C ALA A 440 -10.89 10.74 4.23
N VAL A 441 -9.69 11.29 4.46
CA VAL A 441 -8.67 10.65 5.33
C VAL A 441 -9.16 10.63 6.78
N HIS A 442 -9.77 11.73 7.22
CA HIS A 442 -10.42 11.91 8.51
C HIS A 442 -11.92 11.93 8.29
N ALA A 443 -12.60 10.86 8.66
CA ALA A 443 -14.04 10.70 8.46
C ALA A 443 -14.77 10.90 9.79
N ASP A 444 -15.53 11.99 9.90
CA ASP A 444 -16.32 12.33 11.09
C ASP A 444 -17.77 12.60 10.66
N GLY A 445 -18.72 11.90 11.29
CA GLY A 445 -20.15 12.09 11.08
C GLY A 445 -20.87 10.88 10.48
N TRP A 446 -22.13 11.12 10.09
CA TRP A 446 -22.98 10.08 9.51
C TRP A 446 -22.54 9.70 8.09
N ALA A 447 -22.66 8.41 7.79
CA ALA A 447 -22.18 7.79 6.57
C ALA A 447 -23.04 6.61 6.15
N THR A 448 -22.89 6.18 4.90
CA THR A 448 -23.48 4.95 4.36
C THR A 448 -22.39 3.95 3.96
N ILE A 449 -22.56 2.67 4.31
CA ILE A 449 -21.64 1.59 3.91
C ILE A 449 -21.76 1.32 2.41
N GLU A 450 -20.64 1.40 1.68
CA GLU A 450 -20.55 1.05 0.25
C GLU A 450 -20.11 -0.40 0.06
N THR A 451 -19.15 -0.86 0.87
CA THR A 451 -18.75 -2.27 0.96
C THR A 451 -18.00 -2.56 2.26
N TYR A 452 -17.73 -3.83 2.54
CA TYR A 452 -17.14 -4.28 3.78
C TYR A 452 -16.42 -5.64 3.63
N THR A 453 -15.65 -6.01 4.65
CA THR A 453 -15.15 -7.36 4.89
C THR A 453 -14.96 -7.58 6.38
N VAL A 454 -15.04 -8.83 6.84
CA VAL A 454 -14.64 -9.21 8.21
C VAL A 454 -13.46 -10.16 8.14
N LYS A 455 -12.32 -9.76 8.73
CA LYS A 455 -11.12 -10.58 8.81
C LYS A 455 -11.22 -11.53 10.00
N HIS A 456 -10.91 -12.80 9.79
CA HIS A 456 -10.89 -13.81 10.84
C HIS A 456 -9.46 -14.26 11.15
N ARG A 457 -9.04 -14.04 12.40
CA ARG A 457 -7.76 -14.50 12.91
C ARG A 457 -7.87 -15.92 13.45
N ARG A 458 -6.74 -16.61 13.54
CA ARG A 458 -6.70 -18.00 14.06
C ARG A 458 -6.97 -18.10 15.56
N ASP A 459 -6.78 -17.01 16.28
CA ASP A 459 -7.06 -16.86 17.71
C ASP A 459 -8.55 -16.60 17.99
N GLY A 460 -9.40 -16.53 16.96
CA GLY A 460 -10.83 -16.23 17.06
C GLY A 460 -11.16 -14.74 16.89
N GLY A 461 -10.16 -13.85 16.88
CA GLY A 461 -10.38 -12.41 16.72
C GLY A 461 -10.98 -12.04 15.36
N ARG A 462 -11.92 -11.10 15.38
CA ARG A 462 -12.56 -10.52 14.18
C ARG A 462 -12.13 -9.07 14.00
N THR A 463 -11.96 -8.63 12.76
CA THR A 463 -11.77 -7.21 12.43
C THR A 463 -12.66 -6.84 11.26
N GLY A 464 -13.69 -6.04 11.51
CA GLY A 464 -14.53 -5.47 10.45
C GLY A 464 -13.82 -4.31 9.77
N ILE A 465 -13.82 -4.29 8.45
CA ILE A 465 -13.31 -3.20 7.62
C ILE A 465 -14.45 -2.72 6.75
N VAL A 466 -14.65 -1.40 6.69
CA VAL A 466 -15.74 -0.74 5.96
C VAL A 466 -15.15 0.29 5.02
N ILE A 467 -15.66 0.30 3.78
CA ILE A 467 -15.60 1.46 2.90
C ILE A 467 -16.98 2.10 2.91
N GLY A 468 -17.05 3.38 3.25
CA GLY A 468 -18.30 4.13 3.30
C GLY A 468 -18.21 5.48 2.60
N ARG A 469 -19.36 6.15 2.48
CA ARG A 469 -19.48 7.52 1.99
C ARG A 469 -20.07 8.42 3.06
N LEU A 470 -19.45 9.57 3.31
CA LEU A 470 -19.97 10.57 4.22
C LEU A 470 -21.23 11.21 3.65
N GLU A 471 -22.24 11.42 4.49
CA GLU A 471 -23.48 12.11 4.09
C GLU A 471 -23.25 13.60 3.81
N ALA A 472 -22.25 14.20 4.45
CA ALA A 472 -21.97 15.64 4.36
C ALA A 472 -21.47 16.07 2.97
N ASP A 473 -20.67 15.23 2.30
CA ASP A 473 -19.98 15.59 1.06
C ASP A 473 -19.80 14.44 0.05
N GLY A 474 -20.28 13.23 0.36
CA GLY A 474 -20.18 12.06 -0.52
C GLY A 474 -18.77 11.47 -0.66
N ARG A 475 -17.76 12.03 0.01
CA ARG A 475 -16.38 11.53 -0.04
C ARG A 475 -16.31 10.13 0.56
N ARG A 476 -15.48 9.28 -0.06
CA ARG A 476 -15.27 7.90 0.37
C ARG A 476 -14.24 7.85 1.49
N PHE A 477 -14.46 7.00 2.49
CA PHE A 477 -13.48 6.74 3.55
C PHE A 477 -13.29 5.25 3.77
N LEU A 478 -12.17 4.92 4.43
CA LEU A 478 -11.87 3.59 4.94
C LEU A 478 -11.89 3.67 6.47
N ALA A 479 -12.54 2.70 7.11
CA ALA A 479 -12.64 2.59 8.57
C ALA A 479 -12.60 1.13 9.01
N THR A 480 -12.30 0.91 10.29
CA THR A 480 -12.53 -0.40 10.94
C THR A 480 -13.72 -0.30 11.89
N ALA A 481 -14.41 -1.42 12.12
CA ALA A 481 -15.33 -1.51 13.25
C ALA A 481 -14.59 -1.13 14.54
N ALA A 482 -15.30 -0.43 15.43
CA ALA A 482 -14.78 -0.08 16.74
C ALA A 482 -14.45 -1.33 17.57
N ASP A 483 -13.35 -1.31 18.30
CA ASP A 483 -12.97 -2.42 19.18
C ASP A 483 -14.03 -2.58 20.29
N GLY A 484 -14.51 -3.80 20.52
CA GLY A 484 -15.61 -4.08 21.47
C GLY A 484 -17.03 -3.83 20.92
N ASP A 485 -17.17 -3.47 19.63
CA ASP A 485 -18.46 -3.31 18.98
C ASP A 485 -18.95 -4.60 18.32
N GLU A 486 -19.34 -5.59 19.13
CA GLU A 486 -19.83 -6.87 18.63
C GLU A 486 -21.09 -6.73 17.77
N GLU A 487 -21.96 -5.74 18.04
CA GLU A 487 -23.15 -5.48 17.21
C GLU A 487 -22.75 -5.07 15.79
N MET A 488 -21.76 -4.17 15.65
CA MET A 488 -21.23 -3.81 14.34
C MET A 488 -20.54 -5.00 13.67
N LEU A 489 -19.78 -5.81 14.41
CA LEU A 489 -19.13 -7.01 13.85
C LEU A 489 -20.15 -8.06 13.40
N ASP A 490 -21.25 -8.25 14.12
CA ASP A 490 -22.32 -9.18 13.76
C ASP A 490 -23.16 -8.64 12.58
N LEU A 491 -23.40 -7.32 12.51
CA LEU A 491 -23.97 -6.69 11.31
C LEU A 491 -23.10 -6.94 10.07
N LEU A 492 -21.77 -6.79 10.21
CA LEU A 492 -20.83 -7.03 9.13
C LEU A 492 -20.64 -8.53 8.82
N GLY A 493 -20.69 -9.41 9.82
CA GLY A 493 -20.44 -10.83 9.65
C GLY A 493 -21.66 -11.62 9.18
N ASP A 494 -22.82 -11.32 9.74
CA ASP A 494 -24.03 -12.13 9.60
C ASP A 494 -25.21 -11.35 8.99
N GLY A 495 -25.17 -10.02 9.05
CA GLY A 495 -26.20 -9.13 8.50
C GLY A 495 -26.00 -8.72 7.03
N GLU A 496 -26.81 -7.75 6.60
CA GLU A 496 -26.75 -7.09 5.28
C GLU A 496 -26.34 -5.61 5.43
N PRO A 497 -25.03 -5.31 5.46
CA PRO A 497 -24.53 -4.00 5.85
C PRO A 497 -24.47 -2.97 4.70
N VAL A 498 -24.37 -3.38 3.44
CA VAL A 498 -24.27 -2.43 2.31
C VAL A 498 -25.55 -1.59 2.23
N GLY A 499 -25.38 -0.27 2.11
CA GLY A 499 -26.47 0.70 2.14
C GLY A 499 -26.98 1.05 3.54
N ARG A 500 -26.46 0.43 4.61
CA ARG A 500 -26.81 0.80 5.99
C ARG A 500 -26.11 2.09 6.38
N ARG A 501 -26.83 2.92 7.14
CA ARG A 501 -26.32 4.12 7.78
C ARG A 501 -25.48 3.75 9.00
N VAL A 502 -24.34 4.40 9.17
CA VAL A 502 -23.38 4.23 10.27
C VAL A 502 -22.79 5.58 10.68
N TYR A 503 -22.18 5.63 11.86
CA TYR A 503 -21.44 6.80 12.32
C TYR A 503 -19.94 6.54 12.24
N ALA A 504 -19.21 7.42 11.57
CA ALA A 504 -17.75 7.39 11.47
C ALA A 504 -17.13 8.44 12.41
N ARG A 505 -15.99 8.09 13.03
CA ARG A 505 -15.16 9.01 13.80
C ARG A 505 -13.69 8.79 13.48
N SER A 506 -12.96 9.86 13.24
CA SER A 506 -11.52 9.84 12.97
C SER A 506 -10.72 9.84 14.27
N PHE A 507 -9.71 8.97 14.36
CA PHE A 507 -8.71 8.97 15.42
C PHE A 507 -7.30 9.01 14.82
N GLY A 508 -6.29 9.25 15.67
CA GLY A 508 -4.89 9.21 15.22
C GLY A 508 -4.49 7.86 14.61
N PHE A 509 -5.03 6.78 15.14
CA PHE A 509 -4.82 5.41 14.66
C PHE A 509 -5.75 4.98 13.51
N GLY A 510 -6.50 5.91 12.91
CA GLY A 510 -7.44 5.67 11.82
C GLY A 510 -8.90 5.85 12.21
N ASN A 511 -9.78 5.84 11.21
CA ASN A 511 -11.22 5.98 11.38
C ASN A 511 -11.82 4.71 12.00
N ARG A 512 -12.83 4.91 12.84
CA ARG A 512 -13.71 3.85 13.36
C ARG A 512 -15.14 4.09 12.90
N VAL A 513 -15.88 3.00 12.77
CA VAL A 513 -17.32 3.01 12.50
C VAL A 513 -18.09 2.22 13.54
N SER A 514 -19.29 2.72 13.85
CA SER A 514 -20.28 2.07 14.72
C SER A 514 -21.69 2.31 14.17
N GLY A 515 -22.68 1.58 14.68
CA GLY A 515 -24.08 1.71 14.29
C GLY A 515 -24.70 3.08 14.62
N SER A 516 -24.16 3.80 15.61
CA SER A 516 -24.63 5.13 16.02
C SER A 516 -23.52 5.99 16.63
N ASP A 517 -23.78 7.29 16.73
CA ASP A 517 -22.96 8.25 17.47
C ASP A 517 -22.93 7.94 18.97
N THR A 518 -24.09 7.58 19.54
CA THR A 518 -24.22 7.21 20.96
C THR A 518 -23.35 6.00 21.28
N ARG A 519 -23.39 4.96 20.43
CA ARG A 519 -22.54 3.78 20.59
C ARG A 519 -21.05 4.11 20.42
N MET A 520 -20.72 4.99 19.47
CA MET A 520 -19.36 5.50 19.32
C MET A 520 -18.87 6.22 20.59
N ASP A 521 -19.72 6.99 21.26
CA ASP A 521 -19.41 7.64 22.54
C ASP A 521 -19.31 6.64 23.70
N GLU A 522 -20.09 5.55 23.72
CA GLU A 522 -19.90 4.51 24.73
C GLU A 522 -18.55 3.79 24.60
N LEU A 523 -18.14 3.52 23.36
CA LEU A 523 -16.89 2.80 23.04
C LEU A 523 -15.66 3.69 23.17
N PHE A 524 -15.80 4.95 22.77
CA PHE A 524 -14.79 5.98 22.88
C PHE A 524 -15.37 7.21 23.58
N PRO A 525 -15.54 7.14 24.92
CA PRO A 525 -16.07 8.24 25.70
C PRO A 525 -15.34 9.54 25.39
N PRO A 526 -16.07 10.62 25.05
CA PRO A 526 -15.45 11.92 24.90
C PRO A 526 -14.73 12.25 26.20
N ARG A 527 -13.42 12.45 26.09
CA ARG A 527 -12.57 12.77 27.24
C ARG A 527 -12.66 14.28 27.48
N PRO A 528 -13.02 14.72 28.70
CA PRO A 528 -12.93 16.13 29.03
C PRO A 528 -11.50 16.62 28.82
N ALA A 529 -11.36 17.79 28.22
CA ALA A 529 -10.07 18.46 28.04
C ALA A 529 -9.60 19.04 29.39
N VAL A 530 -9.14 18.17 30.28
CA VAL A 530 -8.62 18.50 31.61
C VAL A 530 -7.30 17.79 31.85
N LEU A 531 -6.41 18.42 32.62
CA LEU A 531 -5.13 17.84 33.00
C LEU A 531 -5.34 16.63 33.91
N ARG A 532 -4.45 15.65 33.79
CA ARG A 532 -4.46 14.43 34.59
C ARG A 532 -3.16 14.25 35.37
N ASP A 533 -3.22 13.42 36.40
CA ASP A 533 -2.09 13.10 37.27
C ASP A 533 -1.39 11.78 36.88
N ASP A 534 -1.93 11.03 35.90
CA ASP A 534 -1.54 9.66 35.57
C ASP A 534 -0.83 9.50 34.21
N TYR A 535 -0.29 10.58 33.64
CA TYR A 535 0.56 10.51 32.45
C TYR A 535 1.85 9.70 32.73
N GLU A 536 2.21 8.80 31.81
CA GLU A 536 3.39 7.94 31.94
C GLU A 536 4.63 8.56 31.28
N HIS A 537 4.44 9.27 30.17
CA HIS A 537 5.51 9.77 29.30
C HIS A 537 5.61 11.29 29.26
N VAL A 538 4.68 12.00 29.89
CA VAL A 538 4.65 13.46 30.02
C VAL A 538 4.53 13.84 31.49
N LEU A 539 5.32 14.80 31.95
CA LEU A 539 5.13 15.42 33.26
C LEU A 539 4.53 16.81 33.07
N VAL A 540 3.48 17.11 33.84
CA VAL A 540 2.86 18.42 33.85
C VAL A 540 3.04 19.09 35.20
N ARG A 541 3.36 20.39 35.19
CA ARG A 541 3.40 21.21 36.40
C ARG A 541 2.71 22.53 36.14
N ARG A 542 1.70 22.85 36.95
CA ARG A 542 1.06 24.15 36.96
C ARG A 542 1.78 25.09 37.93
N ASP A 543 2.11 26.29 37.47
CA ASP A 543 2.62 27.39 38.28
C ASP A 543 1.82 28.66 37.98
N GLY A 544 0.79 28.92 38.80
CA GLY A 544 -0.20 29.98 38.53
C GLY A 544 -0.91 29.79 37.18
N HIS A 545 -0.62 30.69 36.25
CA HIS A 545 -1.16 30.71 34.88
C HIS A 545 -0.23 30.03 33.85
N ILE A 546 0.90 29.47 34.29
CA ILE A 546 1.86 28.76 33.43
C ILE A 546 1.66 27.26 33.57
N LEU A 547 1.66 26.56 32.43
CA LEU A 547 1.74 25.10 32.37
C LEU A 547 3.11 24.68 31.84
N GLU A 548 3.91 24.00 32.65
CA GLU A 548 5.13 23.33 32.22
C GLU A 548 4.82 21.90 31.79
N ILE A 549 5.25 21.54 30.59
CA ILE A 549 5.04 20.25 29.94
C ILE A 549 6.42 19.68 29.65
N THR A 550 6.75 18.54 30.27
CA THR A 550 8.05 17.89 30.10
C THR A 550 7.87 16.53 29.43
N ILE A 551 8.48 16.35 28.26
CA ILE A 551 8.59 15.03 27.62
C ILE A 551 9.51 14.17 28.48
N ASN A 552 9.01 13.08 29.06
CA ASN A 552 9.69 12.29 30.07
C ASN A 552 10.08 10.90 29.55
N ARG A 553 10.99 10.87 28.57
CA ARG A 553 11.62 9.64 28.06
C ARG A 553 13.14 9.82 27.90
N PRO A 554 13.87 10.25 28.95
CA PRO A 554 15.27 10.65 28.82
C PRO A 554 16.19 9.50 28.37
N GLU A 555 15.85 8.26 28.71
CA GLU A 555 16.54 7.04 28.28
C GLU A 555 16.50 6.85 26.76
N SER A 556 15.46 7.36 26.11
CA SER A 556 15.25 7.34 24.66
C SER A 556 15.51 8.73 24.02
N ARG A 557 16.21 9.62 24.73
CA ARG A 557 16.45 11.03 24.31
C ARG A 557 15.16 11.78 23.98
N ASN A 558 14.09 11.51 24.73
CA ASN A 558 12.79 12.13 24.57
C ASN A 558 12.21 11.98 23.15
N SER A 559 12.55 10.89 22.45
CA SER A 559 11.85 10.51 21.22
C SER A 559 10.36 10.28 21.52
N LEU A 560 9.49 10.48 20.54
CA LEU A 560 8.06 10.26 20.70
C LEU A 560 7.63 9.01 19.94
N HIS A 561 7.03 8.09 20.67
CA HIS A 561 6.28 6.96 20.15
C HIS A 561 4.79 7.27 20.28
N PRO A 562 3.87 6.47 19.71
CA PRO A 562 2.46 6.89 19.62
C PRO A 562 1.78 7.23 20.97
N PRO A 563 1.89 6.43 22.06
CA PRO A 563 1.40 6.80 23.39
C PRO A 563 1.88 8.16 23.90
N ALA A 564 3.18 8.47 23.73
CA ALA A 564 3.72 9.76 24.16
C ALA A 564 3.19 10.94 23.32
N ASN A 565 2.85 10.71 22.04
CA ASN A 565 2.18 11.73 21.24
C ASN A 565 0.74 11.96 21.72
N ASP A 566 0.00 10.89 22.03
CA ASP A 566 -1.38 11.00 22.51
C ASP A 566 -1.44 11.74 23.87
N GLU A 567 -0.52 11.46 24.80
CA GLU A 567 -0.46 12.19 26.08
C GLU A 567 -0.18 13.68 25.87
N LEU A 568 0.75 14.04 24.97
CA LEU A 568 0.99 15.45 24.64
C LEU A 568 -0.24 16.10 24.01
N ASP A 569 -0.95 15.40 23.14
CA ASP A 569 -2.19 15.90 22.53
C ASP A 569 -3.26 16.20 23.59
N GLU A 570 -3.47 15.26 24.53
CA GLU A 570 -4.39 15.45 25.64
C GLU A 570 -3.99 16.61 26.55
N VAL A 571 -2.70 16.75 26.86
CA VAL A 571 -2.19 17.87 27.66
C VAL A 571 -2.43 19.21 26.96
N PHE A 572 -2.20 19.30 25.66
CA PHE A 572 -2.46 20.52 24.91
C PHE A 572 -3.96 20.82 24.77
N ASP A 573 -4.81 19.80 24.57
CA ASP A 573 -6.27 19.98 24.60
C ASP A 573 -6.71 20.57 25.94
N ALA A 574 -6.23 20.02 27.06
CA ALA A 574 -6.50 20.53 28.39
C ALA A 574 -5.97 21.96 28.58
N PHE A 575 -4.75 22.24 28.11
CA PHE A 575 -4.17 23.58 28.18
C PHE A 575 -5.02 24.60 27.43
N PHE A 576 -5.44 24.31 26.19
CA PHE A 576 -6.24 25.26 25.41
C PHE A 576 -7.67 25.40 25.96
N ALA A 577 -8.22 24.37 26.59
CA ALA A 577 -9.54 24.43 27.23
C ALA A 577 -9.57 25.17 28.59
N ASP A 578 -8.52 25.14 29.40
CA ASP A 578 -8.52 25.78 30.74
C ASP A 578 -8.32 27.32 30.65
N PRO A 579 -9.31 28.16 30.99
CA PRO A 579 -9.17 29.62 30.99
C PRO A 579 -8.23 30.14 32.09
N GLY A 580 -7.87 29.31 33.08
CA GLY A 580 -6.90 29.61 34.12
C GLY A 580 -5.44 29.41 33.70
N LEU A 581 -5.18 28.81 32.52
CA LEU A 581 -3.84 28.64 31.95
C LEU A 581 -3.67 29.58 30.76
N TRP A 582 -2.62 30.38 30.76
CA TRP A 582 -2.37 31.44 29.79
C TRP A 582 -1.15 31.16 28.92
N VAL A 583 -0.10 30.54 29.46
CA VAL A 583 1.14 30.22 28.74
C VAL A 583 1.54 28.77 29.01
N ALA A 584 1.96 28.04 27.97
CA ALA A 584 2.57 26.72 28.11
C ALA A 584 4.08 26.78 27.81
N ILE A 585 4.86 25.98 28.51
CA ILE A 585 6.28 25.75 28.24
C ILE A 585 6.47 24.26 27.97
N LEU A 586 6.97 23.90 26.80
CA LEU A 586 7.33 22.53 26.44
C LEU A 586 8.85 22.34 26.57
N THR A 587 9.29 21.28 27.24
CA THR A 587 10.72 20.91 27.41
C THR A 587 10.93 19.40 27.37
N GLY A 588 12.17 18.93 27.24
CA GLY A 588 12.52 17.52 27.45
C GLY A 588 13.06 17.26 28.87
N ALA A 589 12.86 16.05 29.40
CA ALA A 589 13.48 15.62 30.65
C ALA A 589 15.00 15.38 30.47
N GLY A 590 15.78 15.67 31.51
CA GLY A 590 17.23 15.50 31.51
C GLY A 590 18.00 16.65 30.83
N ASP A 591 19.25 16.38 30.45
CA ASP A 591 20.21 17.38 29.94
C ASP A 591 20.69 17.12 28.50
N LYS A 592 20.23 16.02 27.89
CA LYS A 592 20.74 15.58 26.58
C LYS A 592 19.92 16.09 25.40
N ALA A 593 18.60 16.08 25.53
CA ALA A 593 17.70 16.35 24.41
C ALA A 593 16.39 16.95 24.87
N PHE A 594 15.94 17.97 24.14
CA PHE A 594 14.55 18.37 24.11
C PHE A 594 13.70 17.22 23.54
N SER A 595 14.04 16.78 22.32
CA SER A 595 13.47 15.58 21.70
C SER A 595 14.29 15.16 20.49
N ALA A 596 14.56 13.86 20.38
CA ALA A 596 15.18 13.26 19.21
C ALA A 596 14.21 13.03 18.03
N GLY A 597 12.93 13.39 18.17
CA GLY A 597 11.90 13.19 17.15
C GLY A 597 11.23 11.82 17.23
N ASP A 598 10.86 11.26 16.07
CA ASP A 598 10.13 9.99 16.02
C ASP A 598 10.97 8.82 16.56
N ASP A 599 10.32 7.90 17.28
CA ASP A 599 10.99 6.74 17.85
C ASP A 599 11.24 5.66 16.76
N LEU A 600 12.40 5.74 16.11
CA LEU A 600 12.79 4.83 15.04
C LEU A 600 12.97 3.38 15.52
N LEU A 601 13.27 3.15 16.81
CA LEU A 601 13.36 1.80 17.37
C LEU A 601 11.97 1.21 17.56
N TYR A 602 11.01 2.01 18.03
CA TYR A 602 9.61 1.61 18.07
C TYR A 602 9.09 1.33 16.65
N SER A 603 9.39 2.19 15.68
CA SER A 603 9.02 2.01 14.28
C SER A 603 9.59 0.72 13.67
N ALA A 604 10.85 0.39 13.98
CA ALA A 604 11.51 -0.83 13.51
C ALA A 604 11.00 -2.11 14.22
N SER A 605 10.28 -2.00 15.34
CA SER A 605 9.78 -3.15 16.10
C SER A 605 8.59 -3.87 15.44
N GLY A 606 7.96 -3.25 14.42
CA GLY A 606 6.77 -3.78 13.76
C GLY A 606 5.46 -3.57 14.54
N ARG A 607 5.49 -2.79 15.63
CA ARG A 607 4.29 -2.32 16.32
C ARG A 607 3.53 -1.30 15.47
N SER A 608 2.24 -1.14 15.74
CA SER A 608 1.40 -0.16 15.05
C SER A 608 1.90 1.26 15.33
N MET A 609 2.04 2.05 14.26
CA MET A 609 2.43 3.46 14.33
C MET A 609 1.22 4.35 14.06
N TRP A 610 1.05 5.40 14.87
CA TRP A 610 0.05 6.44 14.63
C TRP A 610 0.52 7.78 15.18
N ILE A 611 -0.16 8.85 14.77
CA ILE A 611 0.03 10.22 15.23
C ILE A 611 -1.37 10.78 15.53
N PRO A 612 -1.58 11.48 16.66
CA PRO A 612 -2.88 12.05 17.00
C PRO A 612 -3.35 13.08 15.96
N ARG A 613 -4.63 13.45 16.02
CA ARG A 613 -5.28 14.32 15.03
C ARG A 613 -4.60 15.68 14.91
N ASN A 614 -4.14 16.23 16.03
CA ASN A 614 -3.45 17.53 16.05
C ASN A 614 -1.93 17.41 15.73
N GLY A 615 -1.49 16.28 15.19
CA GLY A 615 -0.13 16.08 14.67
C GLY A 615 0.89 15.59 15.69
N PHE A 616 2.13 15.43 15.24
CA PHE A 616 3.27 15.06 16.08
C PHE A 616 3.40 16.02 17.27
N ALA A 617 3.72 15.47 18.45
CA ALA A 617 3.76 16.16 19.74
C ALA A 617 2.44 16.86 20.15
N GLY A 618 1.29 16.51 19.55
CA GLY A 618 0.00 17.15 19.83
C GLY A 618 -0.12 18.61 19.33
N LEU A 619 0.88 19.09 18.58
CA LEU A 619 1.04 20.50 18.21
C LEU A 619 1.15 20.73 16.70
N THR A 620 1.90 19.88 15.99
CA THR A 620 2.34 20.21 14.63
C THR A 620 1.23 20.29 13.59
N GLY A 621 0.05 19.74 13.87
CA GLY A 621 -1.19 19.86 13.08
C GLY A 621 -2.30 20.65 13.78
N ARG A 622 -2.04 21.26 14.94
CA ARG A 622 -3.02 22.03 15.71
C ARG A 622 -3.28 23.38 15.03
N ARG A 623 -4.56 23.69 14.78
CA ARG A 623 -4.97 24.94 14.11
C ARG A 623 -5.25 26.09 15.08
N GLU A 624 -5.88 25.78 16.21
CA GLU A 624 -6.38 26.81 17.14
C GLU A 624 -5.41 27.06 18.31
N MET A 625 -4.19 27.51 18.01
CA MET A 625 -3.17 27.79 19.03
C MET A 625 -3.30 29.21 19.59
N ARG A 626 -4.45 29.56 20.17
CA ARG A 626 -4.73 30.95 20.61
C ARG A 626 -3.95 31.38 21.86
N LYS A 627 -3.24 30.47 22.54
CA LYS A 627 -2.45 30.75 23.75
C LYS A 627 -0.96 30.50 23.49
N PRO A 628 -0.04 31.34 24.01
CA PRO A 628 1.39 31.17 23.81
C PRO A 628 1.91 29.79 24.25
N VAL A 629 2.83 29.25 23.45
CA VAL A 629 3.55 28.00 23.71
C VAL A 629 5.03 28.27 23.47
N ILE A 630 5.85 28.07 24.49
CA ILE A 630 7.29 28.32 24.46
C ILE A 630 8.02 26.97 24.44
N ALA A 631 8.88 26.74 23.46
CA ALA A 631 9.82 25.61 23.50
C ALA A 631 11.05 25.99 24.33
N ALA A 632 11.28 25.29 25.45
CA ALA A 632 12.50 25.37 26.23
C ALA A 632 13.45 24.23 25.79
N VAL A 633 14.37 24.54 24.89
CA VAL A 633 15.20 23.55 24.20
C VAL A 633 16.48 23.27 24.99
N ASN A 634 16.47 22.16 25.73
CA ASN A 634 17.60 21.62 26.49
C ASN A 634 18.38 20.56 25.69
N GLY A 635 19.36 21.00 24.90
CA GLY A 635 20.17 20.11 24.06
C GLY A 635 19.55 19.80 22.68
N PHE A 636 19.55 18.53 22.27
CA PHE A 636 19.12 18.15 20.91
C PHE A 636 17.61 18.33 20.67
N ALA A 637 17.25 19.03 19.59
CA ALA A 637 15.95 19.02 18.94
C ALA A 637 16.13 18.52 17.50
N MET A 638 15.72 17.28 17.23
CA MET A 638 16.03 16.58 15.97
C MET A 638 14.76 16.05 15.30
N GLY A 639 14.71 16.09 13.98
CA GLY A 639 13.59 15.62 13.17
C GLY A 639 12.24 16.14 13.69
N GLY A 640 11.29 15.26 13.94
CA GLY A 640 10.00 15.60 14.57
C GLY A 640 10.08 16.43 15.86
N GLY A 641 11.16 16.29 16.64
CA GLY A 641 11.39 17.11 17.83
C GLY A 641 11.70 18.56 17.47
N PHE A 642 12.44 18.80 16.39
CA PHE A 642 12.61 20.13 15.84
C PHE A 642 11.32 20.64 15.16
N GLU A 643 10.54 19.76 14.52
CA GLU A 643 9.24 20.14 13.97
C GLU A 643 8.26 20.59 15.07
N ALA A 644 8.33 20.01 16.28
CA ALA A 644 7.57 20.49 17.44
C ALA A 644 8.05 21.87 17.94
N VAL A 645 9.36 22.14 17.90
CA VAL A 645 9.91 23.48 18.20
C VAL A 645 9.38 24.51 17.19
N LEU A 646 9.44 24.19 15.89
CA LEU A 646 8.91 25.05 14.82
C LEU A 646 7.40 25.29 14.95
N ALA A 647 6.65 24.39 15.60
CA ALA A 647 5.24 24.58 15.87
C ALA A 647 4.95 25.47 17.09
N CYS A 648 5.94 25.72 17.96
CA CYS A 648 5.79 26.62 19.10
C CYS A 648 5.86 28.09 18.66
N HIS A 649 5.25 28.98 19.44
CA HIS A 649 5.25 30.41 19.14
C HIS A 649 6.60 31.08 19.43
N LEU A 650 7.29 30.60 20.48
CA LEU A 650 8.54 31.17 20.97
C LEU A 650 9.51 30.04 21.33
N VAL A 651 10.79 30.32 21.21
CA VAL A 651 11.87 29.35 21.48
C VAL A 651 12.92 29.98 22.39
N VAL A 652 13.15 29.34 23.53
CA VAL A 652 14.28 29.61 24.41
C VAL A 652 15.18 28.39 24.39
N ALA A 653 16.46 28.57 24.04
CA ALA A 653 17.39 27.47 23.90
C ALA A 653 18.57 27.64 24.86
N ASP A 654 19.09 26.55 25.42
CA ASP A 654 20.38 26.65 26.10
C ASP A 654 21.54 26.70 25.09
N ALA A 655 22.72 27.14 25.54
CA ALA A 655 23.92 27.22 24.70
C ALA A 655 24.35 25.87 24.07
N THR A 656 23.90 24.74 24.64
CA THR A 656 24.18 23.39 24.11
C THR A 656 23.17 22.92 23.07
N ALA A 657 22.08 23.67 22.84
CA ALA A 657 21.02 23.26 21.95
C ALA A 657 21.47 23.11 20.49
N ARG A 658 20.93 22.11 19.81
CA ARG A 658 21.21 21.80 18.40
C ARG A 658 19.92 21.44 17.68
N PHE A 659 19.71 22.03 16.50
CA PHE A 659 18.51 21.87 15.69
C PHE A 659 18.83 21.21 14.36
N ALA A 660 18.08 20.19 13.93
CA ALA A 660 18.24 19.61 12.60
C ALA A 660 17.03 18.81 12.14
N LEU A 661 16.76 18.86 10.83
CA LEU A 661 15.88 17.93 10.13
C LEU A 661 16.75 16.85 9.48
N SER A 662 16.94 15.71 10.17
CA SER A 662 17.87 14.64 9.78
C SER A 662 17.24 13.48 8.99
N GLU A 663 15.95 13.56 8.67
CA GLU A 663 15.13 12.50 8.11
C GLU A 663 15.67 11.95 6.78
N ALA A 664 16.21 12.82 5.93
CA ALA A 664 16.80 12.42 4.65
C ALA A 664 17.95 11.42 4.81
N LYS A 665 18.68 11.44 5.93
CA LYS A 665 19.78 10.50 6.22
C LYS A 665 19.31 9.08 6.53
N VAL A 666 18.02 8.90 6.84
CA VAL A 666 17.42 7.61 7.19
C VAL A 666 16.29 7.20 6.22
N GLY A 667 16.21 7.87 5.06
CA GLY A 667 15.19 7.57 4.04
C GLY A 667 13.78 8.06 4.42
N LEU A 668 13.68 9.04 5.31
CA LEU A 668 12.43 9.66 5.75
C LEU A 668 12.34 11.12 5.27
N VAL A 669 11.23 11.78 5.58
CA VAL A 669 11.00 13.21 5.31
C VAL A 669 10.45 13.90 6.56
N ALA A 670 10.83 15.17 6.79
CA ALA A 670 10.31 16.05 7.84
C ALA A 670 8.85 16.47 7.55
N GLY A 671 7.96 15.48 7.66
CA GLY A 671 6.57 15.55 7.23
C GLY A 671 5.59 16.08 8.28
N ALA A 672 6.02 16.33 9.52
CA ALA A 672 5.21 17.01 10.53
C ALA A 672 5.26 18.55 10.39
N GLY A 673 5.75 19.04 9.25
CA GLY A 673 5.71 20.46 8.87
C GLY A 673 7.07 21.14 8.86
N GLY A 674 8.17 20.45 9.14
CA GLY A 674 9.53 20.98 9.04
C GLY A 674 9.87 21.46 7.63
N LEU A 675 9.39 20.76 6.59
CA LEU A 675 9.52 21.19 5.20
C LEU A 675 8.72 22.46 4.85
N VAL A 676 7.77 22.85 5.70
CA VAL A 676 6.89 24.00 5.48
C VAL A 676 7.29 25.19 6.36
N ARG A 677 7.55 24.94 7.64
CA ARG A 677 7.82 25.97 8.65
C ARG A 677 9.26 26.49 8.56
N LEU A 678 10.25 25.61 8.48
CA LEU A 678 11.66 26.04 8.47
C LEU A 678 11.99 27.01 7.31
N PRO A 679 11.57 26.75 6.05
CA PRO A 679 11.83 27.70 4.95
C PRO A 679 11.10 29.04 5.08
N ARG A 680 10.09 29.14 5.95
CA ARG A 680 9.36 30.39 6.26
C ARG A 680 9.98 31.17 7.42
N GLU A 681 10.80 30.53 8.25
CA GLU A 681 11.37 31.12 9.47
C GLU A 681 12.82 31.57 9.33
N ILE A 682 13.62 30.91 8.48
CA ILE A 682 15.05 31.24 8.28
C ILE A 682 15.38 31.42 6.79
N PRO A 683 16.56 31.96 6.43
CA PRO A 683 16.94 32.13 5.03
C PRO A 683 16.76 30.85 4.19
N PRO A 684 16.07 30.90 3.03
CA PRO A 684 15.68 29.69 2.29
C PRO A 684 16.83 28.77 1.91
N LYS A 685 18.02 29.33 1.61
CA LYS A 685 19.22 28.55 1.29
C LYS A 685 19.74 27.75 2.48
N LEU A 686 19.73 28.35 3.68
CA LEU A 686 20.12 27.68 4.91
C LEU A 686 19.11 26.58 5.26
N ALA A 687 17.80 26.87 5.19
CA ALA A 687 16.76 25.87 5.39
C ALA A 687 16.92 24.68 4.43
N THR A 688 17.14 24.96 3.14
CA THR A 688 17.34 23.93 2.11
C THR A 688 18.60 23.10 2.39
N GLU A 689 19.71 23.73 2.77
CA GLU A 689 20.93 23.02 3.17
C GLU A 689 20.67 22.11 4.36
N MET A 690 20.00 22.60 5.40
CA MET A 690 19.64 21.80 6.58
C MET A 690 18.77 20.61 6.21
N ILE A 691 17.73 20.81 5.39
CA ILE A 691 16.79 19.77 4.96
C ILE A 691 17.49 18.69 4.12
N LEU A 692 18.33 19.08 3.17
CA LEU A 692 18.97 18.14 2.24
C LEU A 692 20.18 17.42 2.87
N THR A 693 20.89 18.07 3.79
CA THR A 693 22.14 17.54 4.37
C THR A 693 21.99 17.05 5.80
N GLY A 694 20.87 17.31 6.47
CA GLY A 694 20.70 17.09 7.89
C GLY A 694 21.75 17.82 8.74
N ARG A 695 22.18 19.01 8.31
CA ARG A 695 23.11 19.89 9.06
C ARG A 695 22.47 20.32 10.37
N ARG A 696 23.30 20.42 11.41
CA ARG A 696 22.90 20.91 12.73
C ARG A 696 23.14 22.41 12.84
N LEU A 697 22.12 23.14 13.25
CA LEU A 697 22.19 24.55 13.61
C LEU A 697 22.44 24.68 15.12
N HIS A 698 23.41 25.50 15.50
CA HIS A 698 23.76 25.73 16.91
C HIS A 698 22.91 26.86 17.50
N ALA A 699 22.70 26.88 18.82
CA ALA A 699 21.87 27.89 19.51
C ALA A 699 22.22 29.35 19.14
N ALA A 700 23.51 29.70 19.06
CA ALA A 700 23.96 31.05 18.70
C ALA A 700 23.60 31.42 17.25
N GLU A 701 23.78 30.49 16.31
CA GLU A 701 23.43 30.66 14.90
C GLU A 701 21.90 30.70 14.71
N ALA A 702 21.17 29.88 15.48
CA ALA A 702 19.71 29.90 15.51
C ALA A 702 19.15 31.24 16.02
N LEU A 703 19.81 31.85 17.00
CA LEU A 703 19.50 33.21 17.48
C LEU A 703 19.78 34.26 16.39
N GLU A 704 20.93 34.18 15.71
CA GLU A 704 21.30 35.10 14.62
C GLU A 704 20.29 35.10 13.47
N HIS A 705 19.69 33.93 13.19
CA HIS A 705 18.70 33.78 12.12
C HIS A 705 17.25 33.90 12.59
N GLY A 706 17.00 34.30 13.84
CA GLY A 706 15.65 34.54 14.35
C GLY A 706 14.81 33.29 14.64
N LEU A 707 15.41 32.09 14.57
CA LEU A 707 14.76 30.83 14.92
C LEU A 707 14.60 30.67 16.45
N VAL A 708 15.51 31.27 17.22
CA VAL A 708 15.50 31.26 18.69
C VAL A 708 15.36 32.68 19.21
N ASN A 709 14.45 32.91 20.17
CA ASN A 709 14.24 34.23 20.78
C ASN A 709 15.29 34.56 21.84
N ARG A 710 15.71 33.57 22.65
CA ARG A 710 16.69 33.74 23.73
C ARG A 710 17.63 32.54 23.85
N VAL A 711 18.91 32.81 24.10
CA VAL A 711 19.90 31.78 24.44
C VAL A 711 20.32 31.95 25.89
N THR A 712 20.22 30.87 26.67
CA THR A 712 20.63 30.84 28.08
C THR A 712 21.95 30.10 28.27
N GLY A 713 22.49 30.11 29.51
CA GLY A 713 23.53 29.15 29.91
C GLY A 713 23.09 27.70 29.72
N ALA A 714 24.05 26.77 29.65
CA ALA A 714 23.77 25.34 29.49
C ALA A 714 22.84 24.81 30.61
N GLY A 715 21.81 24.04 30.26
CA GLY A 715 20.83 23.51 31.21
C GLY A 715 19.86 24.53 31.80
N LYS A 716 19.85 25.78 31.31
CA LYS A 716 19.02 26.88 31.83
C LYS A 716 17.84 27.25 30.93
N ALA A 717 17.54 26.45 29.90
CA ALA A 717 16.48 26.73 28.94
C ALA A 717 15.09 26.88 29.61
N LEU A 718 14.73 25.99 30.55
CA LEU A 718 13.46 26.05 31.26
C LEU A 718 13.35 27.29 32.17
N GLU A 719 14.45 27.68 32.82
CA GLU A 719 14.48 28.91 33.64
C GLU A 719 14.28 30.15 32.76
N GLY A 720 15.00 30.25 31.64
CA GLY A 720 14.79 31.37 30.70
C GLY A 720 13.40 31.37 30.04
N ALA A 721 12.81 30.20 29.81
CA ALA A 721 11.43 30.10 29.32
C ALA A 721 10.41 30.54 30.37
N ARG A 722 10.64 30.28 31.66
CA ARG A 722 9.81 30.81 32.76
C ARG A 722 9.91 32.33 32.81
N GLU A 723 11.11 32.89 32.74
CA GLU A 723 11.30 34.35 32.69
C GLU A 723 10.51 34.99 31.54
N LEU A 724 10.62 34.41 30.34
CA LEU A 724 9.86 34.87 29.18
C LEU A 724 8.34 34.70 29.36
N ALA A 725 7.88 33.60 29.98
CA ALA A 725 6.47 33.40 30.29
C ALA A 725 5.95 34.44 31.30
N TRP A 726 6.74 34.78 32.32
CA TRP A 726 6.37 35.81 33.30
C TRP A 726 6.21 37.18 32.66
N GLU A 727 7.08 37.55 31.71
CA GLU A 727 6.92 38.79 30.93
C GLU A 727 5.62 38.81 30.12
N ILE A 728 5.22 37.67 29.54
CA ILE A 728 3.93 37.57 28.83
C ILE A 728 2.75 37.76 29.79
N LEU A 729 2.85 37.25 31.03
CA LEU A 729 1.80 37.38 32.05
C LEU A 729 1.62 38.83 32.55
N GLU A 730 2.56 39.74 32.29
CA GLU A 730 2.38 41.17 32.54
C GLU A 730 1.37 41.80 31.57
N SER A 731 1.10 41.15 30.43
CA SER A 731 0.14 41.59 29.41
C SER A 731 -1.26 41.00 29.61
N SER A 732 -2.28 41.67 29.07
CA SER A 732 -3.64 41.12 29.06
C SER A 732 -3.67 39.79 28.30
N PRO A 733 -4.13 38.68 28.92
CA PRO A 733 -4.25 37.40 28.26
C PRO A 733 -5.28 37.45 27.12
N THR A 734 -6.30 38.30 27.20
CA THR A 734 -7.24 38.54 26.09
C THR A 734 -6.55 39.21 24.90
N SER A 735 -5.73 40.24 25.14
CA SER A 735 -4.95 40.91 24.09
C SER A 735 -3.91 39.98 23.44
N VAL A 736 -3.24 39.15 24.24
CA VAL A 736 -2.27 38.16 23.74
C VAL A 736 -2.96 37.13 22.84
N ARG A 737 -4.12 36.59 23.27
CA ARG A 737 -4.89 35.64 22.47
C ARG A 737 -5.40 36.25 21.16
N ALA A 738 -5.94 37.47 21.23
CA ALA A 738 -6.38 38.19 20.04
C ALA A 738 -5.23 38.45 19.07
N SER A 739 -4.06 38.82 19.58
CA SER A 739 -2.86 39.04 18.77
C SER A 739 -2.45 37.78 18.00
N LEU A 740 -2.38 36.62 18.68
CA LEU A 740 -2.06 35.34 18.04
C LEU A 740 -3.10 34.92 17.01
N GLN A 741 -4.38 35.15 17.30
CA GLN A 741 -5.47 34.84 16.38
C GLN A 741 -5.39 35.68 15.10
N ILE A 742 -5.23 37.00 15.22
CA ILE A 742 -5.10 37.90 14.07
C ILE A 742 -3.85 37.57 13.24
N MET A 743 -2.73 37.27 13.90
CA MET A 743 -1.49 36.85 13.22
C MET A 743 -1.70 35.61 12.35
N GLU A 744 -2.48 34.63 12.81
CA GLU A 744 -2.74 33.41 12.05
C GLU A 744 -3.80 33.63 10.96
N GLU A 745 -4.90 34.33 11.25
CA GLU A 745 -5.96 34.67 10.28
C GLU A 745 -5.41 35.42 9.07
N THR A 746 -4.48 36.34 9.30
CA THR A 746 -3.90 37.19 8.25
C THR A 746 -2.67 36.58 7.57
N ARG A 747 -2.13 35.47 8.09
CA ARG A 747 -0.86 34.86 7.65
C ARG A 747 -0.82 34.52 6.16
N ALA A 748 -1.95 34.13 5.59
CA ALA A 748 -2.06 33.72 4.19
C ALA A 748 -2.44 34.87 3.24
N ILE A 749 -2.69 36.09 3.76
CA ILE A 749 -3.09 37.25 2.98
C ILE A 749 -1.82 37.93 2.43
N PRO A 750 -1.57 37.93 1.11
CA PRO A 750 -0.32 38.44 0.56
C PRO A 750 -0.23 39.98 0.61
N ASP A 751 -1.35 40.67 0.45
CA ASP A 751 -1.41 42.13 0.48
C ASP A 751 -1.52 42.63 1.93
N VAL A 752 -0.63 43.57 2.29
CA VAL A 752 -0.54 44.09 3.66
C VAL A 752 -1.77 44.92 4.03
N MET A 753 -2.36 45.65 3.09
CA MET A 753 -3.54 46.48 3.37
C MET A 753 -4.79 45.62 3.54
N ASP A 754 -4.93 44.57 2.74
CA ASP A 754 -5.97 43.56 2.92
C ASP A 754 -5.81 42.83 4.27
N ALA A 755 -4.57 42.52 4.67
CA ALA A 755 -4.27 41.91 5.97
C ALA A 755 -4.62 42.83 7.15
N VAL A 756 -4.28 44.12 7.06
CA VAL A 756 -4.58 45.13 8.11
C VAL A 756 -6.08 45.40 8.24
N THR A 757 -6.82 45.36 7.13
CA THR A 757 -8.27 45.61 7.11
C THR A 757 -9.11 44.34 7.20
N HIS A 758 -8.47 43.18 7.40
CA HIS A 758 -9.15 41.90 7.56
C HIS A 758 -10.09 41.96 8.78
N PRO A 759 -11.40 41.69 8.59
CA PRO A 759 -12.32 41.64 9.72
C PRO A 759 -11.98 40.45 10.60
N SER A 760 -11.79 40.69 11.90
CA SER A 760 -11.47 39.66 12.89
C SER A 760 -12.35 39.81 14.11
N GLU A 761 -13.10 38.75 14.44
CA GLU A 761 -13.92 38.68 15.66
C GLU A 761 -13.07 38.87 16.92
N ALA A 762 -11.75 38.57 16.86
CA ALA A 762 -10.84 38.75 17.98
C ALA A 762 -10.73 40.22 18.44
N VAL A 763 -10.87 41.18 17.51
CA VAL A 763 -10.87 42.61 17.84
C VAL A 763 -12.17 43.00 18.51
N ASP A 764 -13.30 42.53 17.98
CA ASP A 764 -14.63 42.81 18.53
C ASP A 764 -14.76 42.25 19.95
N ASP A 765 -14.30 41.02 20.19
CA ASP A 765 -14.25 40.39 21.51
C ASP A 765 -13.34 41.16 22.48
N LEU A 766 -12.17 41.63 22.01
CA LEU A 766 -11.25 42.43 22.84
C LEU A 766 -11.88 43.76 23.26
N LEU A 767 -12.60 44.44 22.36
CA LEU A 767 -13.27 45.71 22.66
C LEU A 767 -14.37 45.57 23.73
N ALA A 768 -14.97 44.40 23.84
CA ALA A 768 -15.98 44.08 24.85
C ALA A 768 -15.40 43.53 26.17
N SER A 769 -14.09 43.28 26.26
CA SER A 769 -13.47 42.59 27.41
C SER A 769 -13.31 43.46 28.67
N GLU A 770 -13.36 42.83 29.85
CA GLU A 770 -13.01 43.48 31.13
C GLU A 770 -11.52 43.85 31.17
N ASP A 771 -10.67 43.05 30.51
CA ASP A 771 -9.24 43.33 30.41
C ASP A 771 -8.95 44.68 29.72
N LEU A 772 -9.69 45.06 28.67
CA LEU A 772 -9.51 46.38 28.04
C LEU A 772 -9.82 47.51 29.04
N ILE A 773 -10.94 47.39 29.75
CA ILE A 773 -11.37 48.39 30.75
C ILE A 773 -10.33 48.50 31.86
N GLU A 774 -9.86 47.36 32.38
CA GLU A 774 -8.83 47.30 33.41
C GLU A 774 -7.50 47.89 32.93
N GLY A 775 -7.06 47.59 31.71
CA GLY A 775 -5.83 48.13 31.14
C GLY A 775 -5.85 49.65 31.06
N LEU A 776 -6.94 50.22 30.53
CA LEU A 776 -7.14 51.68 30.47
C LEU A 776 -7.22 52.32 31.87
N THR A 777 -7.90 51.67 32.81
CA THR A 777 -8.05 52.15 34.18
C THR A 777 -6.73 52.14 34.94
N ALA A 778 -6.00 51.02 34.91
CA ALA A 778 -4.70 50.87 35.56
C ALA A 778 -3.66 51.85 35.03
N PHE A 779 -3.67 52.09 33.71
CA PHE A 779 -2.83 53.10 33.07
C PHE A 779 -3.16 54.51 33.57
N ALA A 780 -4.44 54.89 33.62
CA ALA A 780 -4.88 56.18 34.14
C ALA A 780 -4.53 56.37 35.64
N GLU A 781 -4.64 55.30 36.43
CA GLU A 781 -4.35 55.28 37.87
C GLU A 781 -2.86 55.08 38.21
N LYS A 782 -2.00 54.83 37.21
CA LYS A 782 -0.55 54.54 37.37
C LYS A 782 -0.27 53.38 38.33
N ARG A 783 -1.07 52.32 38.25
CA ARG A 783 -0.86 51.07 38.99
C ARG A 783 -0.67 49.89 38.04
N PRO A 784 -0.08 48.78 38.50
CA PRO A 784 -0.09 47.55 37.71
C PRO A 784 -1.53 47.09 37.42
N PRO A 785 -1.80 46.59 36.20
CA PRO A 785 -3.10 46.01 35.87
C PRO A 785 -3.32 44.67 36.57
N ARG A 786 -4.58 44.31 36.78
CA ARG A 786 -5.04 43.05 37.36
C ARG A 786 -5.94 42.32 36.38
N TRP A 787 -5.31 41.59 35.47
CA TRP A 787 -5.99 40.88 34.39
C TRP A 787 -6.98 39.83 34.89
N ARG A 788 -8.15 39.78 34.26
CA ARG A 788 -9.26 38.87 34.63
C ARG A 788 -9.50 37.78 33.59
N ASN A 789 -8.93 37.93 32.39
CA ASN A 789 -9.05 36.98 31.29
C ASN A 789 -10.50 36.76 30.82
N ARG A 790 -11.31 37.82 30.82
CA ARG A 790 -12.73 37.83 30.42
C ARG A 790 -13.11 39.14 29.78
#